data_AF-A0AAV2F966-F1
#
_entry.id   AF-A0AAV2F966-F1
#
_cell.length_a   1.000
_cell.length_b   1.000
_cell.length_c   1.000
_cell.angle_alpha   90.00
_cell.angle_beta   90.00
_cell.angle_gamma   90.00
#
_symmetry.space_group_name_H-M   'P 1'
#
loop_
_entity.id
_entity.type
_entity.pdbx_description
1 polymer ?
#
loop_
_entity_poly.entity_id
_entity_poly.type
_entity_poly.pdbx_seq_one_letter_code
_entity_poly.pdbx_strand_id
1 'polypeptide(L)'
;MASPAAIQRSQLSPSSSPLQRLSTFKNPAASTTTTGTSTSAASPLDSFANDPILSPFLSPSFSTTSFSSAALSSGSPASTAERLHSAIRLLESQIRTEVLSRHPELLNQLSSLKHAEHALSTVRSAVASLQSSVLRVRSELSDPHKSIQTKTLQLSNLHSTTELLQHTIRALRLSKKLRDLASASETEPEKLDLAKAAQLHCEILSMCHEYDLVGIEIVDEELKLVREIGERLRAEAMKVLENGMEGLNQAEVGTGLQVFYNLGELKVTVEQLVNKYKGIGVKSIGAALDMKAISMGGGGGGFGPGGIRGSGTPQIGGGAKARDGLWQRVGSCMDQLHSIMVAVWHLERVLSKKRDPFTHALLLEEVIKEGDTMLTERVWEALVKSFASQMKSVFTASSFVKEIFTTGYPKLFSIIENLLDRISRDTDVKGVSPAISLEGKEQMVAAIEIFQTAFLTLCLSRLSDLVNTIFPVSSRGSVPSKDQISKIISRIQEEIEAVQVDGRLTLLVLREIGKVLLLLAERAEYQISAGHEARQISGAATPAQLRNFVLSQHLQEIHTRISSIVMKLPSIAAEVLSPSLGVIYGVARDAVTPLFKAMIDRLESCILQIHDQNFGVLGMDAAMDNNASPYMEELQKCVLHFRTEFLSRLLPSSANARIETICTQLVRNMAARVLILFVRHASLVRPLSESGKLRMARDMAELELTVGQSLFPVEQLGAPYRALRAFRPLIFLETSQLASSPLLQDLPLNVILHHLYSRGPDELLSPMQRNKLTPLQYSLWLDSQGEDQIWKGVKATLDDYAVKVRSRGDKEFSPVYPLMIQLGSSFLENVQGSRRA
;
A
#
# COMPACT_ATOMS: atom_id res chain seq x y z
N MET A 1 25.63 -8.50 -41.65
CA MET A 1 26.75 -8.96 -42.50
C MET A 1 27.45 -10.14 -41.82
N ALA A 2 28.44 -10.77 -42.46
CA ALA A 2 28.91 -12.12 -42.11
C ALA A 2 29.58 -12.24 -40.73
N SER A 3 29.39 -13.40 -40.09
CA SER A 3 30.09 -13.83 -38.88
C SER A 3 31.29 -14.73 -39.24
N PRO A 4 32.44 -14.65 -38.52
CA PRO A 4 33.54 -15.61 -38.67
C PRO A 4 33.25 -16.95 -37.96
N ALA A 5 33.92 -18.02 -38.40
CA ALA A 5 33.67 -19.40 -37.96
C ALA A 5 34.14 -19.72 -36.53
N ALA A 6 33.44 -20.65 -35.87
CA ALA A 6 33.86 -21.28 -34.63
C ALA A 6 34.74 -22.52 -34.90
N ILE A 7 35.79 -22.73 -34.12
CA ILE A 7 36.69 -23.89 -34.23
C ILE A 7 36.23 -24.98 -33.26
N GLN A 8 35.79 -26.13 -33.78
CA GLN A 8 35.44 -27.30 -32.97
C GLN A 8 36.68 -28.11 -32.58
N ARG A 9 36.70 -28.65 -31.35
CA ARG A 9 37.71 -29.60 -30.88
C ARG A 9 37.37 -31.01 -31.36
N SER A 10 38.26 -31.65 -32.11
CA SER A 10 38.15 -33.07 -32.50
C SER A 10 38.70 -34.01 -31.42
N GLN A 11 38.12 -35.21 -31.30
CA GLN A 11 38.51 -36.23 -30.32
C GLN A 11 39.66 -37.13 -30.81
N LEU A 12 40.10 -38.05 -29.95
CA LEU A 12 41.38 -38.80 -30.04
C LEU A 12 41.28 -40.19 -30.69
N SER A 13 42.41 -40.61 -31.30
CA SER A 13 42.83 -42.01 -31.57
C SER A 13 42.06 -42.76 -32.70
N PRO A 14 42.59 -43.88 -33.27
CA PRO A 14 43.78 -44.67 -32.88
C PRO A 14 44.77 -44.97 -34.04
N SER A 15 45.62 -46.01 -33.86
CA SER A 15 46.59 -46.61 -34.81
C SER A 15 47.89 -45.82 -35.08
N SER A 16 49.04 -46.43 -35.42
CA SER A 16 49.53 -47.81 -35.22
C SER A 16 51.07 -47.85 -35.38
N SER A 17 51.76 -48.81 -34.76
CA SER A 17 53.23 -48.91 -34.78
C SER A 17 53.78 -49.85 -35.88
N PRO A 18 54.82 -49.44 -36.63
CA PRO A 18 55.56 -50.34 -37.53
C PRO A 18 57.06 -50.44 -37.14
N LEU A 19 57.43 -51.55 -36.50
CA LEU A 19 58.82 -52.03 -36.45
C LEU A 19 58.85 -53.52 -36.82
N GLN A 20 60.04 -54.04 -37.10
CA GLN A 20 60.34 -55.44 -37.44
C GLN A 20 59.88 -55.91 -38.84
N ARG A 21 60.79 -55.74 -39.81
CA ARG A 21 60.98 -56.68 -40.93
C ARG A 21 62.48 -57.00 -41.05
N LEU A 22 62.78 -58.10 -41.75
CA LEU A 22 64.12 -58.58 -42.14
C LEU A 22 64.98 -59.19 -41.01
N SER A 23 64.60 -60.42 -40.62
CA SER A 23 65.49 -61.42 -40.04
C SER A 23 65.65 -62.60 -41.00
N THR A 24 66.83 -62.76 -41.61
CA THR A 24 67.16 -63.82 -42.60
C THR A 24 68.64 -64.21 -42.48
N PHE A 25 69.01 -65.41 -42.99
CA PHE A 25 70.27 -66.16 -42.73
C PHE A 25 70.28 -66.79 -41.32
N LYS A 26 70.00 -68.09 -41.08
CA LYS A 26 70.02 -69.36 -41.87
C LYS A 26 71.41 -70.03 -41.96
N ASN A 27 71.70 -70.91 -41.00
CA ASN A 27 72.85 -71.84 -41.00
C ASN A 27 72.67 -73.01 -42.00
N PRO A 28 73.78 -73.53 -42.58
CA PRO A 28 73.92 -74.93 -43.01
C PRO A 28 74.47 -75.84 -41.89
N ALA A 29 74.60 -77.15 -42.15
CA ALA A 29 74.94 -78.18 -41.14
C ALA A 29 75.92 -79.26 -41.69
N ALA A 30 76.05 -80.41 -40.99
CA ALA A 30 76.84 -81.64 -41.30
C ALA A 30 78.38 -81.57 -41.04
N SER A 31 79.13 -82.66 -40.74
CA SER A 31 78.80 -84.06 -40.35
C SER A 31 80.03 -84.86 -39.81
N THR A 32 79.80 -86.10 -39.34
CA THR A 32 80.71 -87.21 -38.88
C THR A 32 81.55 -87.87 -40.01
N THR A 33 82.63 -88.68 -39.84
CA THR A 33 83.49 -89.23 -38.75
C THR A 33 84.87 -89.69 -39.37
N THR A 34 85.71 -90.71 -39.05
CA THR A 34 85.68 -91.96 -38.22
C THR A 34 87.08 -92.65 -38.08
N THR A 35 87.32 -93.41 -36.98
CA THR A 35 88.21 -94.62 -36.80
C THR A 35 89.76 -94.62 -36.99
N GLY A 36 90.46 -95.35 -36.09
CA GLY A 36 91.78 -96.05 -36.31
C GLY A 36 92.80 -95.86 -35.15
N THR A 37 93.31 -96.81 -34.33
CA THR A 37 94.06 -98.11 -34.49
C THR A 37 95.39 -98.02 -35.27
N SER A 38 96.54 -98.57 -34.81
CA SER A 38 96.87 -99.31 -33.56
C SER A 38 98.38 -99.61 -33.38
N THR A 39 98.85 -99.64 -32.12
CA THR A 39 99.94 -100.47 -31.51
C THR A 39 101.35 -100.59 -32.13
N SER A 40 102.36 -100.41 -31.28
CA SER A 40 103.81 -100.59 -31.51
C SER A 40 104.30 -102.05 -31.46
N ALA A 41 105.43 -102.34 -32.12
CA ALA A 41 106.29 -103.49 -31.85
C ALA A 41 107.45 -103.12 -30.90
N ALA A 42 108.05 -104.11 -30.21
CA ALA A 42 108.97 -103.90 -29.10
C ALA A 42 110.30 -103.19 -29.46
N SER A 43 110.86 -102.47 -28.49
CA SER A 43 111.99 -101.54 -28.67
C SER A 43 113.38 -102.20 -28.64
N PRO A 44 114.34 -101.73 -29.46
CA PRO A 44 115.72 -102.24 -29.46
C PRO A 44 116.52 -101.89 -28.19
N LEU A 45 116.02 -100.99 -27.33
CA LEU A 45 116.71 -100.53 -26.12
C LEU A 45 117.05 -101.69 -25.15
N ASP A 46 116.16 -102.69 -25.04
CA ASP A 46 116.40 -103.88 -24.21
C ASP A 46 117.55 -104.75 -24.74
N SER A 47 117.83 -104.69 -26.05
CA SER A 47 118.99 -105.37 -26.64
C SER A 47 120.31 -104.65 -26.33
N PHE A 48 120.30 -103.31 -26.23
CA PHE A 48 121.49 -102.53 -25.87
C PHE A 48 121.86 -102.65 -24.38
N ALA A 49 120.89 -102.95 -23.50
CA ALA A 49 121.15 -103.16 -22.07
C ALA A 49 122.01 -104.40 -21.75
N ASN A 50 122.04 -105.38 -22.65
CA ASN A 50 122.68 -106.68 -22.42
C ASN A 50 124.11 -106.82 -23.00
N ASP A 51 124.57 -105.90 -23.85
CA ASP A 51 125.95 -105.90 -24.37
C ASP A 51 126.87 -105.13 -23.41
N PRO A 52 127.94 -105.73 -22.85
CA PRO A 52 128.86 -105.03 -21.94
C PRO A 52 129.62 -103.84 -22.56
N ILE A 53 129.59 -103.68 -23.89
CA ILE A 53 130.16 -102.52 -24.60
C ILE A 53 129.14 -101.37 -24.72
N LEU A 54 127.84 -101.68 -24.78
CA LEU A 54 126.77 -100.69 -25.03
C LEU A 54 125.99 -100.31 -23.77
N SER A 55 125.89 -101.18 -22.77
CA SER A 55 125.21 -100.90 -21.51
C SER A 55 125.71 -99.65 -20.75
N PRO A 56 126.99 -99.21 -20.85
CA PRO A 56 127.41 -97.94 -20.27
C PRO A 56 126.67 -96.71 -20.82
N PHE A 57 126.25 -96.72 -22.09
CA PHE A 57 125.53 -95.59 -22.71
C PHE A 57 124.10 -95.41 -22.20
N LEU A 58 123.53 -96.43 -21.53
CA LEU A 58 122.23 -96.35 -20.87
C LEU A 58 122.36 -95.91 -19.40
N SER A 59 123.58 -95.74 -18.88
CA SER A 59 123.79 -95.20 -17.53
C SER A 59 123.60 -93.67 -17.52
N PRO A 60 122.78 -93.12 -16.60
CA PRO A 60 122.65 -91.66 -16.45
C PRO A 60 123.92 -90.97 -15.90
N SER A 61 124.95 -91.73 -15.53
CA SER A 61 126.27 -91.24 -15.12
C SER A 61 127.37 -91.46 -16.17
N PHE A 62 127.01 -91.77 -17.42
CA PHE A 62 127.97 -91.98 -18.51
C PHE A 62 128.90 -90.78 -18.71
N SER A 63 130.21 -91.00 -18.57
CA SER A 63 131.25 -90.01 -18.88
C SER A 63 132.05 -90.44 -20.10
N THR A 64 132.05 -89.60 -21.13
CA THR A 64 132.77 -89.84 -22.38
C THR A 64 134.28 -90.03 -22.14
N THR A 65 134.86 -89.33 -21.16
CA THR A 65 136.30 -89.41 -20.88
C THR A 65 136.69 -90.72 -20.18
N SER A 66 135.89 -91.22 -19.24
CA SER A 66 136.19 -92.49 -18.57
C SER A 66 136.01 -93.67 -19.52
N PHE A 67 134.93 -93.70 -20.31
CA PHE A 67 134.73 -94.72 -21.35
C PHE A 67 135.86 -94.70 -22.39
N SER A 68 136.29 -93.53 -22.85
CA SER A 68 137.44 -93.38 -23.75
C SER A 68 138.73 -93.89 -23.13
N SER A 69 139.01 -93.58 -21.85
CA SER A 69 140.21 -94.08 -21.17
C SER A 69 140.22 -95.59 -20.99
N ALA A 70 139.06 -96.20 -20.69
CA ALA A 70 138.92 -97.65 -20.58
C ALA A 70 139.17 -98.33 -21.93
N ALA A 71 138.55 -97.83 -23.02
CA ALA A 71 138.73 -98.34 -24.38
C ALA A 71 140.16 -98.16 -24.94
N LEU A 72 140.89 -97.13 -24.49
CA LEU A 72 142.30 -96.94 -24.82
C LEU A 72 143.22 -97.86 -23.99
N SER A 73 142.91 -98.09 -22.71
CA SER A 73 143.67 -98.99 -21.84
C SER A 73 143.49 -100.48 -22.17
N SER A 74 142.35 -100.87 -22.75
CA SER A 74 142.04 -102.27 -23.08
C SER A 74 142.70 -102.77 -24.39
N GLY A 75 143.48 -101.92 -25.06
CA GLY A 75 144.34 -102.31 -26.18
C GLY A 75 143.62 -102.62 -27.51
N SER A 76 142.30 -102.40 -27.62
CA SER A 76 141.55 -102.64 -28.86
C SER A 76 140.39 -101.65 -29.07
N PRO A 77 140.68 -100.41 -29.53
CA PRO A 77 139.66 -99.37 -29.72
C PRO A 77 138.89 -99.46 -31.05
N ALA A 78 139.24 -100.38 -31.96
CA ALA A 78 138.58 -100.48 -33.27
C ALA A 78 137.22 -101.21 -33.20
N SER A 79 137.13 -102.31 -32.46
CA SER A 79 135.94 -103.17 -32.39
C SER A 79 134.75 -102.54 -31.66
N THR A 80 135.02 -101.56 -30.78
CA THR A 80 133.99 -100.79 -30.06
C THR A 80 133.32 -99.75 -30.97
N ALA A 81 134.06 -99.16 -31.92
CA ALA A 81 133.56 -98.15 -32.84
C ALA A 81 132.55 -98.71 -33.87
N GLU A 82 132.77 -99.93 -34.36
CA GLU A 82 131.86 -100.59 -35.30
C GLU A 82 130.51 -100.95 -34.65
N ARG A 83 130.51 -101.41 -33.38
CA ARG A 83 129.27 -101.71 -32.63
C ARG A 83 128.41 -100.47 -32.36
N LEU A 84 129.02 -99.29 -32.23
CA LEU A 84 128.27 -98.03 -32.09
C LEU A 84 127.59 -97.60 -33.40
N HIS A 85 128.22 -97.83 -34.55
CA HIS A 85 127.65 -97.45 -35.85
C HIS A 85 126.43 -98.28 -36.25
N SER A 86 126.35 -99.56 -35.85
CA SER A 86 125.18 -100.39 -36.10
C SER A 86 123.98 -99.97 -35.25
N ALA A 87 124.20 -99.60 -33.99
CA ALA A 87 123.16 -99.15 -33.06
C ALA A 87 122.47 -97.84 -33.54
N ILE A 88 123.25 -96.85 -33.99
CA ILE A 88 122.72 -95.54 -34.40
C ILE A 88 121.76 -95.64 -35.60
N ARG A 89 122.10 -96.44 -36.62
CA ARG A 89 121.26 -96.64 -37.81
C ARG A 89 119.88 -97.25 -37.51
N LEU A 90 119.78 -98.03 -36.43
CA LEU A 90 118.54 -98.70 -36.04
C LEU A 90 117.53 -97.69 -35.46
N LEU A 91 118.01 -96.72 -34.69
CA LEU A 91 117.22 -95.62 -34.11
C LEU A 91 116.71 -94.62 -35.17
N GLU A 92 117.57 -94.20 -36.09
CA GLU A 92 117.25 -93.16 -37.09
C GLU A 92 116.10 -93.57 -38.03
N SER A 93 116.00 -94.88 -38.33
CA SER A 93 114.95 -95.45 -39.17
C SER A 93 113.53 -95.28 -38.59
N GLN A 94 113.34 -95.55 -37.28
CA GLN A 94 112.00 -95.55 -36.69
C GLN A 94 111.39 -94.14 -36.59
N ILE A 95 112.18 -93.15 -36.16
CA ILE A 95 111.72 -91.75 -35.97
C ILE A 95 111.05 -91.18 -37.23
N ARG A 96 111.58 -91.53 -38.41
CA ARG A 96 111.08 -91.06 -39.70
C ARG A 96 109.66 -91.55 -40.03
N THR A 97 109.26 -92.70 -39.48
CA THR A 97 107.97 -93.34 -39.75
C THR A 97 106.85 -92.63 -39.01
N GLU A 98 107.08 -92.32 -37.72
CA GLU A 98 106.08 -91.73 -36.83
C GLU A 98 105.62 -90.34 -37.33
N VAL A 99 106.58 -89.50 -37.72
CA VAL A 99 106.35 -88.10 -38.14
C VAL A 99 105.45 -87.99 -39.38
N LEU A 100 105.54 -88.94 -40.32
CA LEU A 100 104.75 -88.91 -41.55
C LEU A 100 103.26 -89.21 -41.32
N SER A 101 102.89 -89.83 -40.20
CA SER A 101 101.52 -90.30 -39.95
C SER A 101 100.50 -89.20 -39.61
N ARG A 102 100.91 -88.07 -39.02
CA ARG A 102 100.00 -87.08 -38.41
C ARG A 102 99.90 -85.71 -39.12
N HIS A 103 100.53 -85.54 -40.27
CA HIS A 103 100.58 -84.23 -40.93
C HIS A 103 99.23 -83.64 -41.42
N PRO A 104 98.27 -84.39 -41.99
CA PRO A 104 97.11 -83.78 -42.66
C PRO A 104 96.04 -83.20 -41.71
N GLU A 105 95.93 -83.71 -40.49
CA GLU A 105 94.87 -83.30 -39.54
C GLU A 105 95.06 -81.86 -39.03
N LEU A 106 96.31 -81.42 -38.88
CA LEU A 106 96.68 -80.08 -38.42
C LEU A 106 96.30 -78.96 -39.40
N LEU A 107 96.34 -79.22 -40.71
CA LEU A 107 96.12 -78.19 -41.73
C LEU A 107 94.65 -77.74 -41.82
N ASN A 108 93.70 -78.65 -41.62
CA ASN A 108 92.27 -78.31 -41.67
C ASN A 108 91.87 -77.37 -40.53
N GLN A 109 92.35 -77.61 -39.30
CA GLN A 109 92.01 -76.78 -38.14
C GLN A 109 92.49 -75.33 -38.27
N LEU A 110 93.63 -75.09 -38.95
CA LEU A 110 94.15 -73.75 -39.20
C LEU A 110 93.25 -72.94 -40.16
N SER A 111 92.57 -73.62 -41.09
CA SER A 111 91.81 -72.98 -42.17
C SER A 111 90.47 -72.37 -41.70
N SER A 112 89.78 -73.03 -40.77
CA SER A 112 88.47 -72.59 -40.25
C SER A 112 88.61 -71.39 -39.31
N LEU A 113 89.66 -71.38 -38.48
CA LEU A 113 89.99 -70.28 -37.56
C LEU A 113 90.10 -68.93 -38.31
N LYS A 114 90.82 -68.92 -39.44
CA LYS A 114 91.04 -67.74 -40.28
C LYS A 114 89.76 -67.17 -40.91
N HIS A 115 88.78 -68.03 -41.22
CA HIS A 115 87.50 -67.58 -41.76
C HIS A 115 86.62 -66.92 -40.69
N ALA A 116 86.62 -67.44 -39.45
CA ALA A 116 85.90 -66.85 -38.33
C ALA A 116 86.46 -65.46 -37.95
N GLU A 117 87.78 -65.30 -37.98
CA GLU A 117 88.46 -64.02 -37.74
C GLU A 117 88.08 -62.93 -38.76
N HIS A 118 87.98 -63.30 -40.04
CA HIS A 118 87.57 -62.35 -41.09
C HIS A 118 86.08 -61.96 -40.99
N ALA A 119 85.21 -62.86 -40.56
CA ALA A 119 83.81 -62.52 -40.29
C ALA A 119 83.68 -61.53 -39.11
N LEU A 120 84.41 -61.79 -38.01
CA LEU A 120 84.43 -60.92 -36.82
C LEU A 120 84.96 -59.51 -37.12
N SER A 121 86.05 -59.37 -37.88
CA SER A 121 86.59 -58.05 -38.26
C SER A 121 85.60 -57.25 -39.12
N THR A 122 84.89 -57.90 -40.04
CA THR A 122 83.88 -57.26 -40.90
C THR A 122 82.70 -56.74 -40.09
N VAL A 123 82.15 -57.55 -39.18
CA VAL A 123 81.04 -57.13 -38.29
C VAL A 123 81.48 -56.00 -37.37
N ARG A 124 82.69 -56.08 -36.80
CA ARG A 124 83.26 -55.02 -35.94
C ARG A 124 83.39 -53.68 -36.66
N SER A 125 83.78 -53.70 -37.93
CA SER A 125 83.85 -52.49 -38.79
C SER A 125 82.46 -51.89 -39.05
N ALA A 126 81.48 -52.73 -39.44
CA ALA A 126 80.11 -52.29 -39.69
C ALA A 126 79.45 -51.66 -38.45
N VAL A 127 79.64 -52.25 -37.27
CA VAL A 127 79.14 -51.70 -35.99
C VAL A 127 79.76 -50.34 -35.67
N ALA A 128 81.06 -50.15 -35.89
CA ALA A 128 81.72 -48.85 -35.68
C ALA A 128 81.23 -47.76 -36.66
N SER A 129 80.97 -48.13 -37.92
CA SER A 129 80.39 -47.23 -38.93
C SER A 129 78.94 -46.82 -38.59
N LEU A 130 78.13 -47.76 -38.09
CA LEU A 130 76.77 -47.47 -37.62
C LEU A 130 76.80 -46.57 -36.36
N GLN A 131 77.66 -46.88 -35.39
CA GLN A 131 77.79 -46.11 -34.15
C GLN A 131 78.22 -44.66 -34.41
N SER A 132 79.20 -44.44 -35.28
CA SER A 132 79.62 -43.09 -35.69
C SER A 132 78.51 -42.34 -36.46
N SER A 133 77.79 -43.02 -37.35
CA SER A 133 76.65 -42.43 -38.09
C SER A 133 75.51 -42.01 -37.15
N VAL A 134 75.15 -42.84 -36.17
CA VAL A 134 74.12 -42.52 -35.15
C VAL A 134 74.56 -41.38 -34.24
N LEU A 135 75.84 -41.32 -33.86
CA LEU A 135 76.39 -40.18 -33.10
C LEU A 135 76.37 -38.88 -33.92
N ARG A 136 76.63 -38.94 -35.23
CA ARG A 136 76.58 -37.77 -36.14
C ARG A 136 75.14 -37.25 -36.30
N VAL A 137 74.17 -38.14 -36.53
CA VAL A 137 72.74 -37.77 -36.59
C VAL A 137 72.26 -37.23 -35.23
N ARG A 138 72.77 -37.75 -34.11
CA ARG A 138 72.46 -37.25 -32.77
C ARG A 138 72.97 -35.82 -32.55
N SER A 139 74.17 -35.45 -33.01
CA SER A 139 74.62 -34.06 -32.92
C SER A 139 73.91 -33.15 -33.93
N GLU A 140 73.81 -33.57 -35.19
CA GLU A 140 73.12 -32.83 -36.27
C GLU A 140 71.64 -32.52 -35.96
N LEU A 141 70.96 -33.30 -35.10
CA LEU A 141 69.58 -33.02 -34.66
C LEU A 141 69.47 -32.47 -33.24
N SER A 142 70.17 -33.05 -32.25
CA SER A 142 69.92 -32.67 -30.85
C SER A 142 70.53 -31.33 -30.46
N ASP A 143 71.61 -30.89 -31.10
CA ASP A 143 72.25 -29.62 -30.78
C ASP A 143 71.50 -28.43 -31.42
N PRO A 144 71.02 -28.51 -32.68
CA PRO A 144 70.04 -27.54 -33.20
C PRO A 144 68.72 -27.51 -32.42
N HIS A 145 68.18 -28.67 -31.99
CA HIS A 145 66.97 -28.67 -31.15
C HIS A 145 67.19 -27.93 -29.82
N LYS A 146 68.29 -28.19 -29.11
CA LYS A 146 68.66 -27.43 -27.89
C LYS A 146 68.80 -25.94 -28.18
N SER A 147 69.46 -25.56 -29.29
CA SER A 147 69.65 -24.16 -29.68
C SER A 147 68.34 -23.44 -30.03
N ILE A 148 67.40 -24.12 -30.68
CA ILE A 148 66.06 -23.60 -30.96
C ILE A 148 65.28 -23.46 -29.65
N GLN A 149 65.33 -24.46 -28.77
CA GLN A 149 64.65 -24.43 -27.47
C GLN A 149 65.16 -23.29 -26.58
N THR A 150 66.48 -23.08 -26.48
CA THR A 150 67.04 -21.96 -25.70
C THR A 150 66.74 -20.61 -26.34
N LYS A 151 66.82 -20.47 -27.67
CA LYS A 151 66.45 -19.23 -28.37
C LYS A 151 64.96 -18.90 -28.26
N THR A 152 64.08 -19.89 -28.31
CA THR A 152 62.63 -19.70 -28.13
C THR A 152 62.31 -19.27 -26.70
N LEU A 153 62.97 -19.86 -25.70
CA LEU A 153 62.84 -19.47 -24.30
C LEU A 153 63.42 -18.06 -24.05
N GLN A 154 64.57 -17.73 -24.64
CA GLN A 154 65.12 -16.36 -24.63
C GLN A 154 64.16 -15.34 -25.26
N LEU A 155 63.55 -15.67 -26.41
CA LEU A 155 62.59 -14.79 -27.10
C LEU A 155 61.31 -14.62 -26.28
N SER A 156 60.79 -15.69 -25.67
CA SER A 156 59.63 -15.63 -24.77
C SER A 156 59.93 -14.74 -23.57
N ASN A 157 61.07 -14.93 -22.91
CA ASN A 157 61.48 -14.11 -21.76
C ASN A 157 61.68 -12.64 -22.17
N LEU A 158 62.29 -12.36 -23.32
CA LEU A 158 62.44 -11.00 -23.85
C LEU A 158 61.08 -10.34 -24.15
N HIS A 159 60.13 -11.10 -24.70
CA HIS A 159 58.78 -10.60 -24.98
C HIS A 159 58.05 -10.21 -23.69
N SER A 160 57.96 -11.12 -22.71
CA SER A 160 57.31 -10.85 -21.42
C SER A 160 58.02 -9.76 -20.62
N THR A 161 59.37 -9.68 -20.68
CA THR A 161 60.13 -8.57 -20.08
C THR A 161 59.78 -7.24 -20.75
N THR A 162 59.62 -7.23 -22.08
CA THR A 162 59.28 -6.01 -22.84
C THR A 162 57.86 -5.55 -22.53
N GLU A 163 56.91 -6.47 -22.42
CA GLU A 163 55.53 -6.17 -22.02
C GLU A 163 55.48 -5.62 -20.59
N LEU A 164 56.03 -6.34 -19.61
CA LEU A 164 56.09 -5.91 -18.20
C LEU A 164 56.68 -4.50 -18.07
N LEU A 165 57.77 -4.22 -18.80
CA LEU A 165 58.45 -2.92 -18.77
C LEU A 165 57.64 -1.82 -19.48
N GLN A 166 56.87 -2.13 -20.53
CA GLN A 166 55.92 -1.18 -21.14
C GLN A 166 54.74 -0.87 -20.20
N HIS A 167 54.16 -1.89 -19.57
CA HIS A 167 53.06 -1.72 -18.61
C HIS A 167 53.52 -0.93 -17.37
N THR A 168 54.71 -1.22 -16.84
CA THR A 168 55.38 -0.44 -15.79
C THR A 168 55.55 1.03 -16.21
N ILE A 169 56.12 1.30 -17.39
CA ILE A 169 56.29 2.68 -17.89
C ILE A 169 54.93 3.39 -18.04
N ARG A 170 53.87 2.70 -18.46
CA ARG A 170 52.52 3.30 -18.56
C ARG A 170 51.96 3.62 -17.17
N ALA A 171 52.06 2.70 -16.20
CA ALA A 171 51.62 2.92 -14.82
C ALA A 171 52.35 4.11 -14.17
N LEU A 172 53.69 4.17 -14.27
CA LEU A 172 54.49 5.30 -13.76
C LEU A 172 54.11 6.64 -14.42
N ARG A 173 53.83 6.65 -15.72
CA ARG A 173 53.37 7.86 -16.44
C ARG A 173 51.98 8.31 -16.02
N LEU A 174 51.08 7.40 -15.65
CA LEU A 174 49.76 7.75 -15.12
C LEU A 174 49.84 8.21 -13.66
N SER A 175 50.62 7.53 -12.81
CA SER A 175 50.87 7.96 -11.42
C SER A 175 51.44 9.38 -11.38
N LYS A 176 52.42 9.68 -12.26
CA LYS A 176 52.92 11.05 -12.38
C LYS A 176 51.82 12.05 -12.77
N LYS A 177 50.97 11.75 -13.76
CA LYS A 177 49.84 12.64 -14.13
C LYS A 177 48.86 12.85 -12.97
N LEU A 178 48.56 11.80 -12.20
CA LEU A 178 47.71 11.89 -11.01
C LEU A 178 48.36 12.79 -9.94
N ARG A 179 49.67 12.65 -9.73
CA ARG A 179 50.45 13.50 -8.81
C ARG A 179 50.52 14.95 -9.25
N ASP A 180 50.76 15.21 -10.54
CA ASP A 180 50.83 16.56 -11.11
C ASP A 180 49.47 17.29 -11.00
N LEU A 181 48.34 16.55 -11.03
CA LEU A 181 47.00 17.09 -10.71
C LEU A 181 46.78 17.27 -9.20
N ALA A 182 47.23 16.32 -8.38
CA ALA A 182 47.09 16.35 -6.93
C ALA A 182 47.96 17.41 -6.24
N SER A 183 49.02 17.91 -6.89
CA SER A 183 49.83 19.04 -6.41
C SER A 183 49.31 20.39 -6.92
N ALA A 184 48.75 20.46 -8.13
CA ALA A 184 48.03 21.66 -8.60
C ALA A 184 46.84 22.01 -7.68
N SER A 185 46.20 20.99 -7.08
CA SER A 185 45.21 21.14 -6.01
C SER A 185 45.65 22.03 -4.84
N GLU A 186 46.94 22.08 -4.53
CA GLU A 186 47.49 22.80 -3.36
C GLU A 186 47.78 24.28 -3.67
N THR A 187 47.65 24.69 -4.95
CA THR A 187 47.90 26.06 -5.42
C THR A 187 46.69 26.73 -6.09
N GLU A 188 45.81 25.99 -6.78
CA GLU A 188 44.59 26.53 -7.39
C GLU A 188 43.38 25.58 -7.16
N PRO A 189 42.66 25.67 -6.03
CA PRO A 189 41.59 24.74 -5.67
C PRO A 189 40.40 24.74 -6.66
N GLU A 190 40.15 25.85 -7.36
CA GLU A 190 39.04 25.99 -8.31
C GLU A 190 39.24 25.23 -9.64
N LYS A 191 40.47 24.75 -9.93
CA LYS A 191 40.77 23.99 -11.17
C LYS A 191 40.85 22.48 -10.95
N LEU A 192 40.49 21.99 -9.76
CA LEU A 192 40.63 20.60 -9.39
C LEU A 192 39.49 19.73 -9.97
N ASP A 193 39.73 19.14 -11.15
CA ASP A 193 38.84 18.13 -11.74
C ASP A 193 38.90 16.81 -10.96
N LEU A 194 38.16 16.76 -9.84
CA LEU A 194 38.04 15.60 -8.96
C LEU A 194 37.61 14.33 -9.71
N ALA A 195 36.73 14.45 -10.70
CA ALA A 195 36.23 13.32 -11.47
C ALA A 195 37.32 12.70 -12.35
N LYS A 196 38.17 13.53 -12.97
CA LYS A 196 39.33 13.09 -13.75
C LYS A 196 40.45 12.52 -12.89
N ALA A 197 40.65 13.05 -11.67
CA ALA A 197 41.55 12.46 -10.69
C ALA A 197 41.07 11.03 -10.30
N ALA A 198 39.77 10.84 -10.09
CA ALA A 198 39.17 9.54 -9.80
C ALA A 198 39.35 8.54 -10.96
N GLN A 199 39.14 8.99 -12.20
CA GLN A 199 39.30 8.17 -13.40
C GLN A 199 40.76 7.68 -13.55
N LEU A 200 41.74 8.57 -13.34
CA LEU A 200 43.17 8.21 -13.39
C LEU A 200 43.56 7.25 -12.26
N HIS A 201 43.04 7.44 -11.03
CA HIS A 201 43.26 6.53 -9.91
C HIS A 201 42.81 5.10 -10.25
N CYS A 202 41.61 4.93 -10.81
CA CYS A 202 41.13 3.61 -11.21
C CYS A 202 41.81 3.03 -12.46
N GLU A 203 42.20 3.83 -13.45
CA GLU A 203 43.01 3.33 -14.59
C GLU A 203 44.35 2.74 -14.10
N ILE A 204 45.00 3.40 -13.14
CA ILE A 204 46.26 2.91 -12.54
C ILE A 204 46.03 1.58 -11.83
N LEU A 205 45.02 1.49 -10.95
CA LEU A 205 44.76 0.27 -10.18
C LEU A 205 44.34 -0.90 -11.08
N SER A 206 43.46 -0.67 -12.06
CA SER A 206 43.01 -1.71 -13.00
C SER A 206 44.20 -2.31 -13.75
N MET A 207 45.07 -1.47 -14.35
CA MET A 207 46.25 -1.97 -15.05
C MET A 207 47.26 -2.67 -14.14
N CYS A 208 47.48 -2.20 -12.91
CA CYS A 208 48.40 -2.87 -11.99
C CYS A 208 47.92 -4.28 -11.61
N HIS A 209 46.59 -4.52 -11.60
CA HIS A 209 46.00 -5.84 -11.39
C HIS A 209 45.91 -6.68 -12.69
N GLU A 210 45.58 -6.08 -13.84
CA GLU A 210 45.49 -6.76 -15.13
C GLU A 210 46.83 -7.31 -15.63
N TYR A 211 47.93 -6.62 -15.33
CA TYR A 211 49.29 -6.96 -15.77
C TYR A 211 50.21 -7.47 -14.64
N ASP A 212 49.64 -7.79 -13.47
CA ASP A 212 50.33 -8.31 -12.27
C ASP A 212 51.63 -7.57 -11.94
N LEU A 213 51.56 -6.24 -11.85
CA LEU A 213 52.72 -5.36 -11.63
C LEU A 213 53.13 -5.24 -10.14
N VAL A 214 52.51 -6.01 -9.27
CA VAL A 214 52.67 -5.97 -7.82
C VAL A 214 53.94 -6.74 -7.41
N GLY A 215 54.74 -6.19 -6.50
CA GLY A 215 56.06 -6.74 -6.15
C GLY A 215 57.22 -6.16 -6.96
N ILE A 216 56.96 -5.25 -7.90
CA ILE A 216 57.99 -4.38 -8.48
C ILE A 216 58.17 -3.18 -7.54
N GLU A 217 59.30 -3.08 -6.84
CA GLU A 217 59.54 -2.09 -5.77
C GLU A 217 59.11 -0.65 -6.13
N ILE A 218 59.46 -0.19 -7.33
CA ILE A 218 59.15 1.16 -7.85
C ILE A 218 57.63 1.34 -8.06
N VAL A 219 56.92 0.28 -8.49
CA VAL A 219 55.45 0.30 -8.64
C VAL A 219 54.79 0.25 -7.27
N ASP A 220 55.31 -0.54 -6.33
CA ASP A 220 54.76 -0.65 -4.97
C ASP A 220 54.93 0.64 -4.15
N GLU A 221 55.99 1.42 -4.38
CA GLU A 221 56.13 2.77 -3.83
C GLU A 221 55.11 3.76 -4.42
N GLU A 222 54.97 3.80 -5.75
CA GLU A 222 53.96 4.64 -6.40
C GLU A 222 52.54 4.24 -5.99
N LEU A 223 52.26 2.94 -5.81
CA LEU A 223 50.96 2.45 -5.33
C LEU A 223 50.63 2.89 -3.90
N LYS A 224 51.62 3.17 -3.03
CA LYS A 224 51.35 3.81 -1.72
C LYS A 224 50.82 5.23 -1.93
N LEU A 225 51.52 6.03 -2.73
CA LEU A 225 51.13 7.42 -3.05
C LEU A 225 49.79 7.51 -3.79
N VAL A 226 49.50 6.58 -4.71
CA VAL A 226 48.21 6.48 -5.41
C VAL A 226 47.08 6.20 -4.41
N ARG A 227 47.28 5.31 -3.42
CA ARG A 227 46.30 5.05 -2.36
C ARG A 227 46.08 6.28 -1.46
N GLU A 228 47.14 6.97 -1.05
CA GLU A 228 47.04 8.23 -0.27
C GLU A 228 46.29 9.34 -1.02
N ILE A 229 46.49 9.46 -2.34
CA ILE A 229 45.72 10.38 -3.19
C ILE A 229 44.26 9.91 -3.27
N GLY A 230 44.00 8.61 -3.40
CA GLY A 230 42.66 8.03 -3.40
C GLY A 230 41.90 8.23 -2.08
N GLU A 231 42.56 8.19 -0.93
CA GLU A 231 41.96 8.49 0.37
C GLU A 231 41.59 9.97 0.50
N ARG A 232 42.52 10.88 0.15
CA ARG A 232 42.23 12.33 0.09
C ARG A 232 41.07 12.64 -0.86
N LEU A 233 41.03 11.99 -2.02
CA LEU A 233 40.00 12.18 -3.03
C LEU A 233 38.61 11.75 -2.54
N ARG A 234 38.50 10.60 -1.84
CA ARG A 234 37.25 10.18 -1.19
C ARG A 234 36.80 11.17 -0.12
N ALA A 235 37.72 11.67 0.71
CA ALA A 235 37.41 12.61 1.78
C ALA A 235 36.85 13.94 1.24
N GLU A 236 37.51 14.54 0.24
CA GLU A 236 37.04 15.79 -0.36
C GLU A 236 35.78 15.58 -1.21
N ALA A 237 35.63 14.44 -1.90
CA ALA A 237 34.41 14.11 -2.63
C ALA A 237 33.20 13.86 -1.70
N MET A 238 33.40 13.25 -0.52
CA MET A 238 32.37 13.19 0.52
C MET A 238 31.98 14.60 0.98
N LYS A 239 32.96 15.45 1.28
CA LYS A 239 32.73 16.84 1.71
C LYS A 239 31.97 17.68 0.68
N VAL A 240 32.32 17.59 -0.60
CA VAL A 240 31.58 18.24 -1.70
C VAL A 240 30.17 17.64 -1.84
N LEU A 241 30.01 16.33 -1.70
CA LEU A 241 28.71 15.66 -1.80
C LEU A 241 27.78 16.03 -0.63
N GLU A 242 28.31 16.13 0.60
CA GLU A 242 27.54 16.55 1.78
C GLU A 242 27.19 18.03 1.74
N ASN A 243 28.13 18.92 1.40
CA ASN A 243 27.85 20.35 1.18
C ASN A 243 26.76 20.54 0.11
N GLY A 244 26.88 19.84 -1.03
CA GLY A 244 25.91 19.93 -2.11
C GLY A 244 24.53 19.39 -1.73
N MET A 245 24.46 18.41 -0.82
CA MET A 245 23.20 17.88 -0.28
C MET A 245 22.55 18.84 0.72
N GLU A 246 23.32 19.50 1.58
CA GLU A 246 22.81 20.49 2.54
C GLU A 246 22.40 21.80 1.86
N GLY A 247 23.16 22.25 0.85
CA GLY A 247 22.86 23.44 0.04
C GLY A 247 21.92 23.20 -1.14
N LEU A 248 21.48 21.96 -1.38
CA LEU A 248 20.71 21.51 -2.56
C LEU A 248 21.36 21.92 -3.91
N ASN A 249 22.70 21.96 -3.97
CA ASN A 249 23.45 22.31 -5.17
C ASN A 249 23.61 21.08 -6.10
N GLN A 250 22.82 21.05 -7.17
CA GLN A 250 22.85 19.99 -8.19
C GLN A 250 24.24 19.80 -8.84
N ALA A 251 25.09 20.84 -8.92
CA ALA A 251 26.42 20.73 -9.50
C ALA A 251 27.42 20.02 -8.57
N GLU A 252 27.42 20.36 -7.27
CA GLU A 252 28.27 19.72 -6.25
C GLU A 252 27.87 18.25 -6.04
N VAL A 253 26.58 17.97 -5.85
CA VAL A 253 26.06 16.59 -5.74
C VAL A 253 26.41 15.79 -6.99
N GLY A 254 26.21 16.37 -8.18
CA GLY A 254 26.57 15.72 -9.45
C GLY A 254 28.08 15.45 -9.57
N THR A 255 28.93 16.30 -9.00
CA THR A 255 30.40 16.14 -9.04
C THR A 255 30.85 15.05 -8.09
N GLY A 256 30.40 15.07 -6.82
CA GLY A 256 30.69 14.03 -5.84
C GLY A 256 30.25 12.64 -6.32
N LEU A 257 29.03 12.52 -6.86
CA LEU A 257 28.54 11.24 -7.40
C LEU A 257 29.39 10.71 -8.58
N GLN A 258 29.91 11.59 -9.44
CA GLN A 258 30.81 11.15 -10.52
C GLN A 258 32.16 10.65 -9.98
N VAL A 259 32.69 11.25 -8.90
CA VAL A 259 33.91 10.75 -8.26
C VAL A 259 33.68 9.32 -7.76
N PHE A 260 32.59 9.06 -7.04
CA PHE A 260 32.31 7.71 -6.54
C PHE A 260 31.92 6.70 -7.64
N TYR A 261 31.32 7.15 -8.76
CA TYR A 261 31.15 6.30 -9.95
C TYR A 261 32.51 5.92 -10.56
N ASN A 262 33.38 6.89 -10.79
CA ASN A 262 34.72 6.67 -11.32
C ASN A 262 35.62 5.83 -10.38
N LEU A 263 35.37 5.87 -9.07
CA LEU A 263 36.03 5.02 -8.06
C LEU A 263 35.43 3.60 -7.94
N GLY A 264 34.28 3.31 -8.57
CA GLY A 264 33.57 2.03 -8.41
C GLY A 264 32.85 1.87 -7.06
N GLU A 265 32.71 2.94 -6.29
CA GLU A 265 32.18 2.94 -4.91
C GLU A 265 30.77 3.54 -4.78
N LEU A 266 30.22 4.09 -5.89
CA LEU A 266 28.95 4.85 -5.93
C LEU A 266 27.82 4.25 -5.09
N LYS A 267 27.52 2.95 -5.29
CA LYS A 267 26.43 2.28 -4.58
C LYS A 267 26.65 2.28 -3.06
N VAL A 268 27.87 1.99 -2.62
CA VAL A 268 28.23 1.97 -1.20
C VAL A 268 28.10 3.36 -0.59
N THR A 269 28.57 4.41 -1.28
CA THR A 269 28.45 5.79 -0.82
C THR A 269 26.99 6.25 -0.73
N VAL A 270 26.16 5.94 -1.73
CA VAL A 270 24.73 6.29 -1.70
C VAL A 270 24.00 5.54 -0.59
N GLU A 271 24.29 4.25 -0.38
CA GLU A 271 23.73 3.49 0.74
C GLU A 271 24.18 4.04 2.11
N GLN A 272 25.44 4.50 2.25
CA GLN A 272 25.92 5.17 3.46
C GLN A 272 25.16 6.49 3.72
N LEU A 273 24.97 7.33 2.70
CA LEU A 273 24.22 8.58 2.81
C LEU A 273 22.74 8.34 3.16
N VAL A 274 22.08 7.40 2.49
CA VAL A 274 20.70 7.00 2.78
C VAL A 274 20.56 6.52 4.23
N ASN A 275 21.52 5.73 4.72
CA ASN A 275 21.55 5.30 6.13
C ASN A 275 21.88 6.45 7.10
N LYS A 276 22.72 7.42 6.73
CA LYS A 276 22.99 8.67 7.50
C LYS A 276 21.69 9.46 7.70
N TYR A 277 20.98 9.78 6.61
CA TYR A 277 19.73 10.55 6.64
C TYR A 277 18.61 9.83 7.40
N LYS A 278 18.41 8.53 7.14
CA LYS A 278 17.51 7.65 7.91
C LYS A 278 17.84 7.65 9.41
N GLY A 279 19.13 7.55 9.75
CA GLY A 279 19.60 7.59 11.13
C GLY A 279 19.38 8.94 11.83
N ILE A 280 19.50 10.06 11.11
CA ILE A 280 19.21 11.40 11.65
C ILE A 280 17.71 11.55 11.94
N GLY A 281 16.83 11.19 10.99
CA GLY A 281 15.39 11.35 11.17
C GLY A 281 14.80 10.44 12.26
N VAL A 282 15.26 9.18 12.36
CA VAL A 282 14.88 8.28 13.46
C VAL A 282 15.33 8.84 14.82
N LYS A 283 16.53 9.42 14.92
CA LYS A 283 17.00 10.10 16.14
C LYS A 283 16.16 11.34 16.46
N SER A 284 15.76 12.11 15.45
CA SER A 284 14.90 13.30 15.61
C SER A 284 13.53 12.93 16.18
N ILE A 285 12.86 11.93 15.60
CA ILE A 285 11.57 11.38 16.06
C ILE A 285 11.67 10.91 17.51
N GLY A 286 12.69 10.10 17.83
CA GLY A 286 12.91 9.59 19.18
C GLY A 286 13.20 10.70 20.19
N ALA A 287 14.01 11.69 19.82
CA ALA A 287 14.35 12.82 20.68
C ALA A 287 13.13 13.71 20.95
N ALA A 288 12.38 14.10 19.92
CA ALA A 288 11.24 15.01 20.02
C ALA A 288 10.15 14.52 21.00
N LEU A 289 9.98 13.20 21.07
CA LEU A 289 9.02 12.52 21.93
C LEU A 289 9.63 11.85 23.18
N ASP A 290 10.89 12.16 23.54
CA ASP A 290 11.49 11.73 24.81
C ASP A 290 10.91 12.47 26.02
N MET A 291 10.26 11.70 26.90
CA MET A 291 9.70 12.12 28.19
C MET A 291 10.71 12.80 29.12
N LYS A 292 11.99 12.38 29.13
CA LYS A 292 13.00 12.96 30.04
C LYS A 292 13.37 14.38 29.60
N ALA A 293 13.60 14.58 28.32
CA ALA A 293 13.87 15.90 27.74
C ALA A 293 12.65 16.84 27.81
N ILE A 294 11.42 16.34 27.65
CA ILE A 294 10.19 17.15 27.87
C ILE A 294 10.14 17.68 29.31
N SER A 295 10.48 16.85 30.30
CA SER A 295 10.48 17.24 31.71
C SER A 295 11.57 18.28 32.04
N MET A 296 12.80 18.10 31.57
CA MET A 296 13.91 19.03 31.87
C MET A 296 13.89 20.32 31.05
N GLY A 297 13.22 20.35 29.88
CA GLY A 297 13.00 21.58 29.12
C GLY A 297 12.05 22.58 29.81
N GLY A 298 11.21 22.11 30.74
CA GLY A 298 10.34 22.93 31.57
C GLY A 298 11.10 23.65 32.68
N GLY A 299 12.01 24.57 32.31
CA GLY A 299 13.01 25.26 33.14
C GLY A 299 12.79 25.25 34.66
N GLY A 300 13.49 24.33 35.34
CA GLY A 300 13.44 24.12 36.80
C GLY A 300 14.83 23.86 37.39
N GLY A 301 15.81 24.71 37.06
CA GLY A 301 17.18 24.63 37.58
C GLY A 301 17.27 24.98 39.06
N GLY A 302 16.93 24.05 39.95
CA GLY A 302 16.93 24.29 41.39
C GLY A 302 16.31 23.18 42.24
N PHE A 303 16.94 22.00 42.29
CA PHE A 303 16.64 20.97 43.29
C PHE A 303 17.87 20.64 44.12
N GLY A 304 17.80 20.93 45.43
CA GLY A 304 18.80 20.50 46.40
C GLY A 304 18.74 18.99 46.70
N PRO A 305 19.80 18.42 47.30
CA PRO A 305 19.87 17.00 47.59
C PRO A 305 18.87 16.60 48.71
N GLY A 306 17.85 15.81 48.38
CA GLY A 306 16.90 15.26 49.37
C GLY A 306 15.53 14.81 48.84
N GLY A 307 15.13 15.21 47.63
CA GLY A 307 13.80 14.87 47.07
C GLY A 307 13.65 13.40 46.64
N ILE A 308 12.66 12.70 47.19
CA ILE A 308 12.30 11.32 46.81
C ILE A 308 11.71 11.30 45.38
N ARG A 309 12.22 10.40 44.52
CA ARG A 309 11.79 10.26 43.12
C ARG A 309 10.41 9.57 43.00
N GLY A 310 9.34 10.36 43.04
CA GLY A 310 7.99 9.94 42.65
C GLY A 310 7.74 10.06 41.14
N SER A 311 7.09 9.04 40.57
CA SER A 311 6.70 8.85 39.16
C SER A 311 6.50 10.10 38.26
N GLY A 312 7.35 10.22 37.23
CA GLY A 312 6.98 10.39 35.81
C GLY A 312 6.19 11.62 35.32
N THR A 313 5.59 12.43 36.17
CA THR A 313 4.65 13.51 35.79
C THR A 313 5.22 14.90 36.12
N PRO A 314 5.04 15.92 35.26
CA PRO A 314 5.41 17.30 35.60
C PRO A 314 4.60 17.81 36.80
N GLN A 315 5.27 18.47 37.75
CA GLN A 315 4.58 19.11 38.88
C GLN A 315 3.61 20.21 38.40
N ILE A 316 2.56 20.44 39.19
CA ILE A 316 1.32 21.14 38.80
C ILE A 316 1.51 22.57 38.25
N GLY A 317 2.63 23.25 38.56
CA GLY A 317 2.97 24.57 37.97
C GLY A 317 3.67 24.53 36.60
N GLY A 318 4.22 23.39 36.17
CA GLY A 318 5.04 23.27 34.96
C GLY A 318 4.29 22.87 33.67
N GLY A 319 3.05 22.40 33.80
CA GLY A 319 2.31 21.72 32.72
C GLY A 319 2.14 22.53 31.43
N ALA A 320 1.95 23.85 31.53
CA ALA A 320 1.81 24.72 30.35
C ALA A 320 3.13 24.83 29.55
N LYS A 321 4.24 25.15 30.23
CA LYS A 321 5.56 25.23 29.58
C LYS A 321 6.00 23.89 28.99
N ALA A 322 5.71 22.77 29.67
CA ALA A 322 5.99 21.43 29.15
C ALA A 322 5.12 21.08 27.92
N ARG A 323 3.86 21.54 27.87
CA ARG A 323 2.97 21.42 26.70
C ARG A 323 3.49 22.22 25.50
N ASP A 324 3.91 23.46 25.72
CA ASP A 324 4.40 24.32 24.63
C ASP A 324 5.76 23.83 24.10
N GLY A 325 6.66 23.41 25.00
CA GLY A 325 7.91 22.76 24.64
C GLY A 325 7.72 21.46 23.86
N LEU A 326 6.71 20.64 24.20
CA LEU A 326 6.34 19.47 23.40
C LEU A 326 5.91 19.87 21.99
N TRP A 327 5.02 20.85 21.83
CA TRP A 327 4.59 21.31 20.50
C TRP A 327 5.73 21.88 19.65
N GLN A 328 6.64 22.64 20.26
CA GLN A 328 7.84 23.13 19.57
C GLN A 328 8.72 21.97 19.10
N ARG A 329 8.96 20.96 19.95
CA ARG A 329 9.79 19.79 19.60
C ARG A 329 9.16 18.94 18.50
N VAL A 330 7.82 18.81 18.46
CA VAL A 330 7.11 18.17 17.34
C VAL A 330 7.26 18.98 16.06
N GLY A 331 7.11 20.31 16.12
CA GLY A 331 7.32 21.20 14.97
C GLY A 331 8.73 21.07 14.38
N SER A 332 9.77 21.24 15.21
CA SER A 332 11.17 21.10 14.78
C SER A 332 11.52 19.68 14.30
N CYS A 333 10.83 18.65 14.79
CA CYS A 333 10.93 17.30 14.23
C CYS A 333 10.38 17.28 12.80
N MET A 334 9.19 17.82 12.54
CA MET A 334 8.63 17.88 11.18
C MET A 334 9.52 18.70 10.23
N ASP A 335 10.09 19.82 10.68
CA ASP A 335 11.04 20.61 9.87
C ASP A 335 12.30 19.80 9.49
N GLN A 336 12.82 18.98 10.41
CA GLN A 336 13.94 18.09 10.12
C GLN A 336 13.54 16.95 9.17
N LEU A 337 12.33 16.37 9.32
CA LEU A 337 11.82 15.36 8.37
C LEU A 337 11.60 15.94 6.97
N HIS A 338 11.15 17.19 6.85
CA HIS A 338 11.06 17.93 5.59
C HIS A 338 12.43 18.09 4.94
N SER A 339 13.40 18.62 5.67
CA SER A 339 14.78 18.81 5.19
C SER A 339 15.43 17.49 4.74
N ILE A 340 15.27 16.41 5.51
CA ILE A 340 15.78 15.07 5.19
C ILE A 340 15.16 14.56 3.87
N MET A 341 13.84 14.65 3.72
CA MET A 341 13.16 14.12 2.53
C MET A 341 13.47 14.93 1.28
N VAL A 342 13.59 16.26 1.38
CA VAL A 342 14.00 17.11 0.25
C VAL A 342 15.46 16.82 -0.16
N ALA A 343 16.36 16.60 0.80
CA ALA A 343 17.75 16.25 0.50
C ALA A 343 17.88 14.87 -0.17
N VAL A 344 17.21 13.83 0.35
CA VAL A 344 17.22 12.48 -0.23
C VAL A 344 16.56 12.46 -1.62
N TRP A 345 15.48 13.22 -1.81
CA TRP A 345 14.89 13.41 -3.13
C TRP A 345 15.79 14.17 -4.09
N HIS A 346 16.55 15.17 -3.62
CA HIS A 346 17.53 15.86 -4.44
C HIS A 346 18.63 14.91 -4.92
N LEU A 347 19.13 14.02 -4.06
CA LEU A 347 20.07 12.94 -4.44
C LEU A 347 19.50 12.06 -5.56
N GLU A 348 18.28 11.58 -5.40
CA GLU A 348 17.57 10.72 -6.36
C GLU A 348 17.30 11.47 -7.69
N ARG A 349 16.96 12.76 -7.62
CA ARG A 349 16.83 13.67 -8.77
C ARG A 349 18.15 13.89 -9.51
N VAL A 350 19.29 13.91 -8.83
CA VAL A 350 20.60 14.03 -9.52
C VAL A 350 21.01 12.69 -10.13
N LEU A 351 20.86 11.57 -9.41
CA LEU A 351 21.14 10.22 -9.91
C LEU A 351 20.31 9.88 -11.16
N SER A 352 19.01 10.20 -11.16
CA SER A 352 18.09 9.96 -12.29
C SER A 352 18.35 10.84 -13.52
N LYS A 353 19.05 11.98 -13.35
CA LYS A 353 19.35 12.92 -14.45
C LYS A 353 20.79 12.86 -14.95
N LYS A 354 21.73 12.42 -14.12
CA LYS A 354 23.14 12.35 -14.50
C LYS A 354 23.46 11.03 -15.21
N ARG A 355 24.10 11.16 -16.38
CA ARG A 355 24.72 10.07 -17.12
C ARG A 355 26.23 10.22 -17.08
N ASP A 356 26.92 9.11 -17.23
CA ASP A 356 28.37 9.13 -17.42
C ASP A 356 28.76 9.75 -18.78
N PRO A 357 29.81 10.60 -18.85
CA PRO A 357 30.26 11.21 -20.10
C PRO A 357 30.77 10.23 -21.17
N PHE A 358 31.23 9.03 -20.79
CA PHE A 358 31.88 8.07 -21.69
C PHE A 358 31.02 6.83 -21.95
N THR A 359 30.39 6.25 -20.93
CA THR A 359 29.53 5.05 -21.07
C THR A 359 28.06 5.38 -21.37
N HIS A 360 27.64 6.63 -21.09
CA HIS A 360 26.25 7.10 -21.18
C HIS A 360 25.21 6.38 -20.30
N ALA A 361 25.67 5.47 -19.43
CA ALA A 361 24.85 4.83 -18.40
C ALA A 361 24.30 5.86 -17.40
N LEU A 362 23.10 5.63 -16.86
CA LEU A 362 22.54 6.47 -15.79
C LEU A 362 23.13 6.05 -14.44
N LEU A 363 23.56 7.03 -13.63
CA LEU A 363 24.12 6.71 -12.30
C LEU A 363 23.08 6.07 -11.36
N LEU A 364 21.78 6.23 -11.65
CA LEU A 364 20.70 5.54 -10.94
C LEU A 364 20.70 4.01 -11.16
N GLU A 365 20.99 3.54 -12.39
CA GLU A 365 20.92 2.12 -12.79
C GLU A 365 22.00 1.27 -12.11
N GLU A 366 23.12 1.88 -11.76
CA GLU A 366 24.21 1.24 -10.99
C GLU A 366 23.85 1.07 -9.50
N VAL A 367 23.02 1.97 -8.96
CA VAL A 367 22.64 1.99 -7.54
C VAL A 367 21.38 1.15 -7.28
N ILE A 368 20.37 1.30 -8.13
CA ILE A 368 19.02 0.72 -8.01
C ILE A 368 18.81 -0.25 -9.18
N LYS A 369 18.57 -1.53 -8.89
CA LYS A 369 18.32 -2.55 -9.92
C LYS A 369 16.83 -2.68 -10.23
N GLU A 370 16.47 -3.35 -11.32
CA GLU A 370 15.05 -3.59 -11.64
C GLU A 370 14.34 -4.32 -10.49
N GLY A 371 13.30 -3.71 -9.94
CA GLY A 371 12.54 -4.22 -8.79
C GLY A 371 13.00 -3.71 -7.41
N ASP A 372 14.09 -2.96 -7.31
CA ASP A 372 14.49 -2.26 -6.08
C ASP A 372 13.54 -1.06 -5.79
N THR A 373 13.16 -0.87 -4.51
CA THR A 373 12.43 0.34 -4.06
C THR A 373 13.29 1.61 -4.15
N MET A 374 12.66 2.78 -4.28
CA MET A 374 13.37 4.06 -4.45
C MET A 374 14.05 4.54 -3.16
N LEU A 375 15.03 5.43 -3.24
CA LEU A 375 15.80 5.90 -2.08
C LEU A 375 14.93 6.74 -1.14
N THR A 376 14.13 7.62 -1.73
CA THR A 376 13.08 8.41 -1.06
C THR A 376 12.11 7.52 -0.29
N GLU A 377 11.57 6.50 -0.95
CA GLU A 377 10.66 5.49 -0.38
C GLU A 377 11.28 4.72 0.80
N ARG A 378 12.52 4.20 0.65
CA ARG A 378 13.26 3.49 1.72
C ARG A 378 13.51 4.34 2.95
N VAL A 379 13.69 5.65 2.79
CA VAL A 379 13.84 6.59 3.90
C VAL A 379 12.46 6.88 4.50
N TRP A 380 11.45 7.18 3.68
CA TRP A 380 10.10 7.50 4.15
C TRP A 380 9.47 6.35 4.95
N GLU A 381 9.52 5.10 4.46
CA GLU A 381 9.00 3.93 5.20
C GLU A 381 9.66 3.83 6.58
N ALA A 382 10.98 4.03 6.67
CA ALA A 382 11.69 3.98 7.94
C ALA A 382 11.32 5.12 8.90
N LEU A 383 11.09 6.33 8.38
CA LEU A 383 10.65 7.48 9.17
C LEU A 383 9.21 7.29 9.67
N VAL A 384 8.27 6.92 8.80
CA VAL A 384 6.87 6.65 9.17
C VAL A 384 6.77 5.51 10.18
N LYS A 385 7.51 4.41 9.97
CA LYS A 385 7.56 3.25 10.88
C LYS A 385 8.12 3.63 12.25
N SER A 386 9.16 4.47 12.30
CA SER A 386 9.70 5.01 13.56
C SER A 386 8.70 5.95 14.24
N PHE A 387 8.04 6.82 13.48
CA PHE A 387 7.05 7.77 13.97
C PHE A 387 5.82 7.07 14.55
N ALA A 388 5.24 6.11 13.82
CA ALA A 388 4.13 5.28 14.28
C ALA A 388 4.48 4.45 15.52
N SER A 389 5.69 3.87 15.57
CA SER A 389 6.18 3.16 16.76
C SER A 389 6.29 4.09 17.97
N GLN A 390 6.85 5.29 17.80
CA GLN A 390 7.02 6.24 18.89
C GLN A 390 5.66 6.84 19.34
N MET A 391 4.77 7.19 18.40
CA MET A 391 3.41 7.66 18.70
C MET A 391 2.60 6.61 19.49
N LYS A 392 2.66 5.33 19.08
CA LYS A 392 2.01 4.22 19.78
C LYS A 392 2.60 3.99 21.18
N SER A 393 3.92 4.07 21.31
CA SER A 393 4.64 3.97 22.60
C SER A 393 4.24 5.10 23.57
N VAL A 394 4.19 6.34 23.06
CA VAL A 394 3.81 7.52 23.85
C VAL A 394 2.35 7.46 24.28
N PHE A 395 1.43 7.00 23.42
CA PHE A 395 0.01 6.84 23.76
C PHE A 395 -0.24 5.83 24.89
N THR A 396 0.59 4.80 25.04
CA THR A 396 0.45 3.80 26.12
C THR A 396 1.26 4.14 27.36
N ALA A 397 2.46 4.72 27.21
CA ALA A 397 3.38 4.99 28.32
C ALA A 397 3.22 6.37 28.98
N SER A 398 2.54 7.34 28.33
CA SER A 398 2.43 8.72 28.84
C SER A 398 0.99 9.23 28.86
N SER A 399 0.40 9.31 30.04
CA SER A 399 -0.90 9.99 30.25
C SER A 399 -0.82 11.47 29.86
N PHE A 400 0.25 12.17 30.24
CA PHE A 400 0.45 13.59 29.96
C PHE A 400 0.49 13.91 28.45
N VAL A 401 1.29 13.17 27.67
CA VAL A 401 1.37 13.41 26.23
C VAL A 401 0.13 12.88 25.52
N LYS A 402 -0.46 11.76 25.98
CA LYS A 402 -1.77 11.29 25.50
C LYS A 402 -2.83 12.35 25.65
N GLU A 403 -2.94 13.01 26.81
CA GLU A 403 -3.92 14.08 27.05
C GLU A 403 -3.69 15.26 26.10
N ILE A 404 -2.44 15.72 25.93
CA ILE A 404 -2.11 16.87 25.07
C ILE A 404 -2.37 16.59 23.60
N PHE A 405 -1.98 15.43 23.07
CA PHE A 405 -2.23 15.07 21.66
C PHE A 405 -3.67 14.65 21.40
N THR A 406 -4.41 14.16 22.41
CA THR A 406 -5.86 13.93 22.29
C THR A 406 -6.61 15.26 22.26
N THR A 407 -6.38 16.15 23.22
CA THR A 407 -7.09 17.45 23.30
C THR A 407 -6.66 18.43 22.21
N GLY A 408 -5.39 18.38 21.78
CA GLY A 408 -4.85 19.15 20.67
C GLY A 408 -4.80 18.41 19.34
N TYR A 409 -5.62 17.36 19.13
CA TYR A 409 -5.56 16.55 17.91
C TYR A 409 -5.68 17.37 16.60
N PRO A 410 -6.58 18.36 16.46
CA PRO A 410 -6.64 19.20 15.24
C PRO A 410 -5.31 19.91 14.93
N LYS A 411 -4.56 20.34 15.97
CA LYS A 411 -3.23 20.94 15.83
C LYS A 411 -2.18 19.90 15.41
N LEU A 412 -2.24 18.68 15.96
CA LEU A 412 -1.35 17.59 15.57
C LEU A 412 -1.55 17.18 14.10
N PHE A 413 -2.81 17.01 13.68
CA PHE A 413 -3.16 16.71 12.30
C PHE A 413 -2.65 17.82 11.35
N SER A 414 -2.97 19.09 11.63
CA SER A 414 -2.55 20.21 10.79
C SER A 414 -1.02 20.35 10.70
N ILE A 415 -0.26 20.04 11.76
CA ILE A 415 1.22 20.01 11.72
C ILE A 415 1.75 18.94 10.76
N ILE A 416 1.10 17.76 10.70
CA ILE A 416 1.50 16.67 9.81
C ILE A 416 1.03 16.92 8.37
N GLU A 417 -0.17 17.45 8.17
CA GLU A 417 -0.67 17.86 6.85
C GLU A 417 0.24 18.92 6.22
N ASN A 418 0.63 19.95 6.98
CA ASN A 418 1.61 20.96 6.55
C ASN A 418 2.98 20.35 6.20
N LEU A 419 3.42 19.29 6.87
CA LEU A 419 4.65 18.57 6.50
C LEU A 419 4.48 17.87 5.14
N LEU A 420 3.41 17.09 4.98
CA LEU A 420 3.16 16.29 3.78
C LEU A 420 2.99 17.19 2.54
N ASP A 421 2.32 18.32 2.68
CA ASP A 421 2.13 19.27 1.58
C ASP A 421 3.34 20.14 1.29
N ARG A 422 4.16 20.48 2.30
CA ARG A 422 5.51 21.05 2.06
C ARG A 422 6.36 20.10 1.23
N ILE A 423 6.52 18.84 1.65
CA ILE A 423 7.33 17.87 0.89
C ILE A 423 6.75 17.67 -0.51
N SER A 424 5.42 17.59 -0.66
CA SER A 424 4.78 17.43 -1.97
C SER A 424 5.08 18.59 -2.91
N ARG A 425 4.84 19.83 -2.47
CA ARG A 425 5.04 21.04 -3.28
C ARG A 425 6.51 21.26 -3.60
N ASP A 426 7.39 21.06 -2.63
CA ASP A 426 8.81 21.38 -2.77
C ASP A 426 9.56 20.28 -3.56
N THR A 427 8.91 19.15 -3.86
CA THR A 427 9.43 18.04 -4.71
C THR A 427 8.63 17.78 -6.00
N ASP A 428 7.60 18.58 -6.29
CA ASP A 428 6.87 18.55 -7.58
C ASP A 428 7.73 19.20 -8.69
N VAL A 429 8.58 18.40 -9.33
CA VAL A 429 9.38 18.80 -10.49
C VAL A 429 9.14 17.86 -11.66
N LYS A 430 8.55 18.41 -12.73
CA LYS A 430 8.23 17.73 -13.99
C LYS A 430 9.35 16.79 -14.46
N GLY A 431 8.98 15.53 -14.69
CA GLY A 431 9.91 14.48 -15.14
C GLY A 431 10.71 13.80 -14.03
N VAL A 432 10.34 13.99 -12.76
CA VAL A 432 10.85 13.24 -11.59
C VAL A 432 9.66 12.83 -10.73
N SER A 433 9.74 11.68 -10.06
CA SER A 433 8.74 11.28 -9.06
C SER A 433 8.74 12.25 -7.86
N PRO A 434 7.58 12.58 -7.26
CA PRO A 434 7.53 13.24 -5.96
C PRO A 434 8.15 12.37 -4.86
N ALA A 435 8.68 12.98 -3.80
CA ALA A 435 9.40 12.26 -2.75
C ALA A 435 8.54 11.35 -1.85
N ILE A 436 7.21 11.46 -1.92
CA ILE A 436 6.25 10.69 -1.12
C ILE A 436 5.06 10.31 -2.02
N SER A 437 4.68 9.03 -2.02
CA SER A 437 3.48 8.52 -2.71
C SER A 437 2.19 8.86 -1.96
N LEU A 438 1.03 8.73 -2.60
CA LEU A 438 -0.26 8.95 -1.91
C LEU A 438 -0.41 8.01 -0.70
N GLU A 439 -0.07 6.73 -0.86
CA GLU A 439 -0.04 5.76 0.23
C GLU A 439 0.94 6.19 1.34
N GLY A 440 2.12 6.71 0.99
CA GLY A 440 3.07 7.26 1.95
C GLY A 440 2.52 8.41 2.80
N LYS A 441 1.62 9.25 2.24
CA LYS A 441 0.87 10.24 3.03
C LYS A 441 -0.10 9.56 4.00
N GLU A 442 -0.88 8.59 3.51
CA GLU A 442 -1.90 7.90 4.31
C GLU A 442 -1.30 7.10 5.48
N GLN A 443 -0.16 6.42 5.27
CA GLN A 443 0.56 5.72 6.34
C GLN A 443 1.02 6.68 7.46
N MET A 444 1.43 7.91 7.12
CA MET A 444 1.82 8.95 8.09
C MET A 444 0.62 9.53 8.86
N VAL A 445 -0.55 9.61 8.23
CA VAL A 445 -1.81 9.97 8.91
C VAL A 445 -2.31 8.84 9.81
N ALA A 446 -2.22 7.58 9.37
CA ALA A 446 -2.57 6.41 10.18
C ALA A 446 -1.74 6.32 11.47
N ALA A 447 -0.50 6.79 11.47
CA ALA A 447 0.36 6.86 12.65
C ALA A 447 -0.22 7.70 13.81
N ILE A 448 -1.17 8.61 13.55
CA ILE A 448 -1.86 9.43 14.56
C ILE A 448 -3.34 9.07 14.76
N GLU A 449 -3.89 8.09 14.04
CA GLU A 449 -5.31 7.69 14.14
C GLU A 449 -5.72 7.22 15.56
N ILE A 450 -4.76 6.73 16.34
CA ILE A 450 -4.95 6.36 17.75
C ILE A 450 -5.37 7.60 18.57
N PHE A 451 -4.80 8.78 18.30
CA PHE A 451 -5.18 10.04 18.92
C PHE A 451 -6.48 10.60 18.34
N GLN A 452 -6.73 10.42 17.04
CA GLN A 452 -8.01 10.77 16.38
C GLN A 452 -9.18 10.05 17.07
N THR A 453 -9.03 8.74 17.30
CA THR A 453 -10.03 7.88 17.94
C THR A 453 -10.25 8.27 19.41
N ALA A 454 -9.18 8.62 20.13
CA ALA A 454 -9.29 9.14 21.49
C ALA A 454 -9.97 10.53 21.53
N PHE A 455 -9.69 11.39 20.56
CA PHE A 455 -10.28 12.73 20.44
C PHE A 455 -11.78 12.64 20.17
N LEU A 456 -12.21 11.85 19.18
CA LEU A 456 -13.62 11.64 18.87
C LEU A 456 -14.39 11.01 20.06
N THR A 457 -13.79 10.03 20.75
CA THR A 457 -14.33 9.47 21.99
C THR A 457 -14.48 10.54 23.09
N LEU A 458 -13.51 11.46 23.22
CA LEU A 458 -13.53 12.54 24.21
C LEU A 458 -14.56 13.64 23.86
N CYS A 459 -14.77 13.94 22.57
CA CYS A 459 -15.84 14.81 22.10
C CYS A 459 -17.20 14.21 22.45
N LEU A 460 -17.40 12.93 22.10
CA LEU A 460 -18.61 12.17 22.39
C LEU A 460 -18.91 12.12 23.89
N SER A 461 -17.91 11.82 24.75
CA SER A 461 -18.13 11.73 26.20
C SER A 461 -18.45 13.10 26.80
N ARG A 462 -17.61 14.14 26.56
CA ARG A 462 -17.83 15.50 27.11
C ARG A 462 -19.21 16.07 26.76
N LEU A 463 -19.73 15.77 25.58
CA LEU A 463 -21.07 16.17 25.16
C LEU A 463 -22.17 15.26 25.74
N SER A 464 -21.96 13.94 25.79
CA SER A 464 -22.93 12.99 26.37
C SER A 464 -23.09 13.17 27.87
N ASP A 465 -22.01 13.46 28.60
CA ASP A 465 -22.01 13.74 30.04
C ASP A 465 -22.78 15.04 30.33
N LEU A 466 -22.61 16.07 29.49
CA LEU A 466 -23.39 17.31 29.56
C LEU A 466 -24.89 17.05 29.33
N VAL A 467 -25.25 16.22 28.33
CA VAL A 467 -26.63 15.82 28.07
C VAL A 467 -27.22 15.02 29.25
N ASN A 468 -26.52 14.01 29.77
CA ASN A 468 -26.99 13.22 30.91
C ASN A 468 -27.08 14.05 32.22
N THR A 469 -26.26 15.09 32.38
CA THR A 469 -26.32 16.02 33.52
C THR A 469 -27.55 16.93 33.44
N ILE A 470 -27.94 17.35 32.23
CA ILE A 470 -29.06 18.26 32.01
C ILE A 470 -30.40 17.51 31.89
N PHE A 471 -30.39 16.29 31.38
CA PHE A 471 -31.54 15.38 31.30
C PHE A 471 -31.30 14.11 32.16
N PRO A 472 -31.31 14.22 33.50
CA PRO A 472 -31.05 13.08 34.39
C PRO A 472 -32.18 12.05 34.35
N VAL A 473 -31.83 10.78 34.08
CA VAL A 473 -32.78 9.65 34.03
C VAL A 473 -33.48 9.42 35.38
N SER A 474 -32.79 9.70 36.48
CA SER A 474 -33.28 9.51 37.87
C SER A 474 -34.35 10.51 38.32
N SER A 475 -34.53 11.64 37.62
CA SER A 475 -35.45 12.72 38.01
C SER A 475 -36.50 12.96 36.92
N ARG A 476 -37.37 11.96 36.70
CA ARG A 476 -38.37 11.96 35.63
C ARG A 476 -39.46 13.01 35.86
N GLY A 477 -39.19 14.25 35.45
CA GLY A 477 -40.08 15.39 35.58
C GLY A 477 -39.39 16.75 35.76
N SER A 478 -38.07 16.80 35.98
CA SER A 478 -37.30 18.04 35.95
C SER A 478 -37.05 18.47 34.50
N VAL A 479 -37.54 19.63 34.11
CA VAL A 479 -37.29 20.21 32.78
C VAL A 479 -36.03 21.09 32.83
N PRO A 480 -35.12 21.01 31.84
CA PRO A 480 -33.95 21.88 31.75
C PRO A 480 -34.29 23.38 31.78
N SER A 481 -33.40 24.20 32.33
CA SER A 481 -33.47 25.66 32.16
C SER A 481 -32.97 26.08 30.78
N LYS A 482 -33.39 27.27 30.33
CA LYS A 482 -32.92 27.84 29.06
C LYS A 482 -31.38 28.02 29.04
N ASP A 483 -30.77 28.31 30.18
CA ASP A 483 -29.31 28.43 30.30
C ASP A 483 -28.59 27.09 30.13
N GLN A 484 -29.20 25.99 30.60
CA GLN A 484 -28.67 24.64 30.38
C GLN A 484 -28.74 24.27 28.89
N ILE A 485 -29.84 24.55 28.22
CA ILE A 485 -30.00 24.33 26.78
C ILE A 485 -29.02 25.20 25.98
N SER A 486 -28.85 26.46 26.38
CA SER A 486 -27.87 27.37 25.78
C SER A 486 -26.43 26.85 25.95
N LYS A 487 -26.09 26.26 27.09
CA LYS A 487 -24.79 25.60 27.31
C LYS A 487 -24.58 24.41 26.38
N ILE A 488 -25.59 23.57 26.11
CA ILE A 488 -25.48 22.48 25.12
C ILE A 488 -25.18 23.05 23.73
N ILE A 489 -25.91 24.08 23.31
CA ILE A 489 -25.75 24.70 21.98
C ILE A 489 -24.37 25.33 21.83
N SER A 490 -23.92 26.15 22.79
CA SER A 490 -22.58 26.74 22.79
C SER A 490 -21.48 25.67 22.78
N ARG A 491 -21.66 24.59 23.56
CA ARG A 491 -20.67 23.51 23.66
C ARG A 491 -20.58 22.68 22.37
N ILE A 492 -21.68 22.49 21.65
CA ILE A 492 -21.67 21.89 20.30
C ILE A 492 -21.01 22.84 19.30
N GLN A 493 -21.27 24.15 19.39
CA GLN A 493 -20.62 25.15 18.55
C GLN A 493 -19.09 25.18 18.76
N GLU A 494 -18.60 25.15 20.00
CA GLU A 494 -17.17 25.08 20.35
C GLU A 494 -16.46 23.88 19.69
N GLU A 495 -17.05 22.68 19.73
CA GLU A 495 -16.43 21.47 19.16
C GLU A 495 -16.42 21.48 17.63
N ILE A 496 -17.37 22.19 16.99
CA ILE A 496 -17.34 22.44 15.54
C ILE A 496 -16.26 23.49 15.21
N GLU A 497 -16.26 24.63 15.90
CA GLU A 497 -15.31 25.74 15.69
C GLU A 497 -13.85 25.33 15.89
N ALA A 498 -13.57 24.44 16.85
CA ALA A 498 -12.23 23.88 17.08
C ALA A 498 -11.68 23.05 15.89
N VAL A 499 -12.52 22.74 14.90
CA VAL A 499 -12.24 21.76 13.84
C VAL A 499 -12.52 22.28 12.41
N GLN A 500 -13.27 23.39 12.26
CA GLN A 500 -13.69 23.99 10.97
C GLN A 500 -12.59 24.20 9.91
N VAL A 501 -11.31 24.21 10.29
CA VAL A 501 -10.16 24.32 9.37
C VAL A 501 -9.97 23.05 8.52
N ASP A 502 -10.34 21.88 9.05
CA ASP A 502 -10.23 20.57 8.38
C ASP A 502 -11.63 20.00 8.07
N GLY A 503 -11.93 19.82 6.78
CA GLY A 503 -13.19 19.25 6.32
C GLY A 503 -13.39 17.76 6.67
N ARG A 504 -12.33 16.94 6.67
CA ARG A 504 -12.39 15.51 7.02
C ARG A 504 -12.67 15.36 8.52
N LEU A 505 -11.91 16.05 9.37
CA LEU A 505 -12.12 15.99 10.81
C LEU A 505 -13.45 16.65 11.22
N THR A 506 -13.89 17.71 10.52
CA THR A 506 -15.22 18.30 10.73
C THR A 506 -16.32 17.26 10.50
N LEU A 507 -16.29 16.52 9.37
CA LEU A 507 -17.28 15.47 9.10
C LEU A 507 -17.25 14.32 10.12
N LEU A 508 -16.09 14.01 10.71
CA LEU A 508 -15.98 13.03 11.79
C LEU A 508 -16.60 13.54 13.11
N VAL A 509 -16.30 14.77 13.52
CA VAL A 509 -16.88 15.37 14.74
C VAL A 509 -18.40 15.57 14.60
N LEU A 510 -18.90 15.94 13.41
CA LEU A 510 -20.33 16.03 13.14
C LEU A 510 -21.05 14.68 13.28
N ARG A 511 -20.40 13.54 12.97
CA ARG A 511 -20.97 12.21 13.23
C ARG A 511 -21.10 11.90 14.72
N GLU A 512 -20.13 12.33 15.53
CA GLU A 512 -20.20 12.18 17.00
C GLU A 512 -21.27 13.10 17.62
N ILE A 513 -21.35 14.36 17.17
CA ILE A 513 -22.45 15.28 17.52
C ILE A 513 -23.81 14.69 17.12
N GLY A 514 -23.89 13.98 15.98
CA GLY A 514 -25.09 13.25 15.56
C GLY A 514 -25.55 12.22 16.59
N LYS A 515 -24.64 11.45 17.19
CA LYS A 515 -24.95 10.50 18.28
C LYS A 515 -25.42 11.22 19.55
N VAL A 516 -24.78 12.34 19.90
CA VAL A 516 -25.18 13.18 21.05
C VAL A 516 -26.61 13.71 20.86
N LEU A 517 -26.97 14.15 19.66
CA LEU A 517 -28.32 14.63 19.37
C LEU A 517 -29.38 13.52 19.44
N LEU A 518 -29.04 12.29 19.01
CA LEU A 518 -29.93 11.13 19.20
C LEU A 518 -30.10 10.80 20.69
N LEU A 519 -29.03 10.82 21.48
CA LEU A 519 -29.10 10.66 22.94
C LEU A 519 -29.93 11.76 23.61
N LEU A 520 -29.80 13.01 23.16
CA LEU A 520 -30.59 14.15 23.66
C LEU A 520 -32.07 13.96 23.34
N ALA A 521 -32.41 13.50 22.13
CA ALA A 521 -33.78 13.17 21.75
C ALA A 521 -34.37 12.06 22.62
N GLU A 522 -33.67 10.93 22.79
CA GLU A 522 -34.08 9.81 23.69
C GLU A 522 -34.33 10.30 25.13
N ARG A 523 -33.40 11.11 25.66
CA ARG A 523 -33.48 11.65 27.01
C ARG A 523 -34.62 12.65 27.19
N ALA A 524 -34.92 13.46 26.18
CA ALA A 524 -36.05 14.37 26.18
C ALA A 524 -37.39 13.62 26.02
N GLU A 525 -37.45 12.62 25.15
CA GLU A 525 -38.63 11.75 24.97
C GLU A 525 -39.00 11.04 26.28
N TYR A 526 -38.01 10.54 27.02
CA TYR A 526 -38.24 9.93 28.33
C TYR A 526 -38.88 10.88 29.35
N GLN A 527 -38.69 12.20 29.20
CA GLN A 527 -39.31 13.25 30.04
C GLN A 527 -40.70 13.71 29.55
N ILE A 528 -41.11 13.39 28.31
CA ILE A 528 -42.42 13.77 27.77
C ILE A 528 -43.54 13.07 28.56
N SER A 529 -44.56 13.85 28.93
CA SER A 529 -45.76 13.35 29.60
C SER A 529 -46.78 12.90 28.54
N ALA A 530 -47.11 11.60 28.50
CA ALA A 530 -47.99 11.01 27.47
C ALA A 530 -49.42 10.64 27.95
N GLY A 531 -49.67 10.76 29.26
CA GLY A 531 -50.93 10.39 29.92
C GLY A 531 -52.10 11.34 29.64
N HIS A 532 -53.26 11.08 30.28
CA HIS A 532 -54.50 11.83 30.04
C HIS A 532 -54.35 13.34 30.30
N GLU A 533 -53.66 13.72 31.38
CA GLU A 533 -53.36 15.11 31.75
C GLU A 533 -52.62 15.91 30.65
N ALA A 534 -51.88 15.23 29.76
CA ALA A 534 -51.20 15.87 28.64
C ALA A 534 -52.15 16.27 27.50
N ARG A 535 -53.32 15.61 27.41
CA ARG A 535 -54.30 15.75 26.32
C ARG A 535 -55.55 16.54 26.75
N GLN A 536 -55.64 16.91 28.02
CA GLN A 536 -56.78 17.64 28.58
C GLN A 536 -56.85 19.07 28.00
N ILE A 537 -57.97 19.37 27.33
CA ILE A 537 -58.25 20.69 26.72
C ILE A 537 -59.18 21.57 27.56
N SER A 538 -59.72 21.03 28.65
CA SER A 538 -60.71 21.71 29.51
C SER A 538 -60.06 22.23 30.79
N GLY A 539 -60.15 23.53 31.04
CA GLY A 539 -59.57 24.18 32.21
C GLY A 539 -58.15 24.68 31.99
N ALA A 540 -57.47 25.11 33.06
CA ALA A 540 -56.10 25.59 32.97
C ALA A 540 -55.10 24.49 32.58
N ALA A 541 -54.01 24.86 31.91
CA ALA A 541 -53.00 23.91 31.44
C ALA A 541 -52.34 23.15 32.61
N THR A 542 -52.26 21.83 32.50
CA THR A 542 -51.71 20.96 33.54
C THR A 542 -50.18 21.12 33.64
N PRO A 543 -49.56 20.81 34.80
CA PRO A 543 -48.10 20.77 34.90
C PRO A 543 -47.45 19.84 33.89
N ALA A 544 -48.12 18.72 33.54
CA ALA A 544 -47.68 17.80 32.50
C ALA A 544 -47.57 18.49 31.13
N GLN A 545 -48.56 19.30 30.76
CA GLN A 545 -48.57 20.06 29.51
C GLN A 545 -47.51 21.17 29.50
N LEU A 546 -47.41 21.95 30.59
CA LEU A 546 -46.38 22.99 30.71
C LEU A 546 -44.96 22.43 30.53
N ARG A 547 -44.68 21.23 31.05
CA ARG A 547 -43.40 20.54 30.80
C ARG A 547 -43.21 20.20 29.33
N ASN A 548 -44.20 19.57 28.68
CA ASN A 548 -44.13 19.23 27.25
C ASN A 548 -43.94 20.48 26.37
N PHE A 549 -44.55 21.61 26.74
CA PHE A 549 -44.43 22.87 26.00
C PHE A 549 -42.99 23.41 26.05
N VAL A 550 -42.40 23.47 27.24
CA VAL A 550 -41.02 23.94 27.43
C VAL A 550 -40.01 22.96 26.79
N LEU A 551 -40.23 21.65 26.88
CA LEU A 551 -39.41 20.65 26.17
C LEU A 551 -39.47 20.82 24.65
N SER A 552 -40.67 21.00 24.08
CA SER A 552 -40.87 21.27 22.65
C SER A 552 -40.13 22.53 22.20
N GLN A 553 -40.26 23.63 22.95
CA GLN A 553 -39.58 24.90 22.68
C GLN A 553 -38.05 24.78 22.77
N HIS A 554 -37.52 24.06 23.77
CA HIS A 554 -36.08 23.84 23.94
C HIS A 554 -35.48 22.96 22.85
N LEU A 555 -36.15 21.86 22.47
CA LEU A 555 -35.72 21.03 21.34
C LEU A 555 -35.79 21.79 20.01
N GLN A 556 -36.79 22.67 19.81
CA GLN A 556 -36.87 23.51 18.62
C GLN A 556 -35.77 24.60 18.61
N GLU A 557 -35.37 25.17 19.76
CA GLU A 557 -34.22 26.07 19.84
C GLU A 557 -32.92 25.32 19.49
N ILE A 558 -32.70 24.10 20.02
CA ILE A 558 -31.56 23.25 19.63
C ILE A 558 -31.55 22.99 18.10
N HIS A 559 -32.68 22.55 17.55
CA HIS A 559 -32.83 22.25 16.12
C HIS A 559 -32.48 23.46 15.24
N THR A 560 -33.09 24.62 15.52
CA THR A 560 -32.91 25.84 14.71
C THR A 560 -31.51 26.43 14.84
N ARG A 561 -30.93 26.42 16.05
CA ARG A 561 -29.56 26.91 16.29
C ARG A 561 -28.53 26.05 15.58
N ILE A 562 -28.58 24.72 15.73
CA ILE A 562 -27.62 23.82 15.10
C ILE A 562 -27.79 23.82 13.58
N SER A 563 -29.03 23.81 13.05
CA SER A 563 -29.27 23.98 11.61
C SER A 563 -28.64 25.27 11.08
N SER A 564 -28.76 26.39 11.80
CA SER A 564 -28.14 27.67 11.42
C SER A 564 -26.61 27.70 11.52
N ILE A 565 -25.99 26.81 12.30
CA ILE A 565 -24.52 26.61 12.31
C ILE A 565 -24.13 25.76 11.10
N VAL A 566 -24.84 24.65 10.87
CA VAL A 566 -24.56 23.70 9.79
C VAL A 566 -24.76 24.31 8.39
N MET A 567 -25.71 25.26 8.23
CA MET A 567 -25.86 26.04 6.99
C MET A 567 -24.65 26.94 6.63
N LYS A 568 -23.67 27.09 7.52
CA LYS A 568 -22.40 27.80 7.25
C LYS A 568 -21.27 26.85 6.82
N LEU A 569 -21.49 25.54 6.88
CA LEU A 569 -20.53 24.49 6.52
C LEU A 569 -20.83 23.97 5.10
N PRO A 570 -19.91 23.21 4.47
CA PRO A 570 -20.17 22.55 3.18
C PRO A 570 -21.41 21.65 3.24
N SER A 571 -22.12 21.47 2.13
CA SER A 571 -23.42 20.76 2.07
C SER A 571 -23.42 19.36 2.69
N ILE A 572 -22.31 18.63 2.58
CA ILE A 572 -22.11 17.29 3.16
C ILE A 572 -22.30 17.31 4.70
N ALA A 573 -22.00 18.43 5.37
CA ALA A 573 -22.25 18.59 6.81
C ALA A 573 -23.76 18.59 7.14
N ALA A 574 -24.60 19.12 6.25
CA ALA A 574 -26.05 19.08 6.39
C ALA A 574 -26.58 17.66 6.21
N GLU A 575 -26.08 16.92 5.22
CA GLU A 575 -26.44 15.50 5.01
C GLU A 575 -26.09 14.62 6.22
N VAL A 576 -24.93 14.84 6.85
CA VAL A 576 -24.48 14.08 8.03
C VAL A 576 -25.36 14.33 9.27
N LEU A 577 -25.83 15.56 9.50
CA LEU A 577 -26.65 15.89 10.69
C LEU A 577 -28.16 15.92 10.45
N SER A 578 -28.64 15.96 9.20
CA SER A 578 -30.07 15.98 8.90
C SER A 578 -30.87 14.82 9.55
N PRO A 579 -30.36 13.57 9.67
CA PRO A 579 -31.09 12.50 10.33
C PRO A 579 -31.30 12.74 11.83
N SER A 580 -30.27 13.17 12.56
CA SER A 580 -30.35 13.39 14.01
C SER A 580 -31.12 14.67 14.36
N LEU A 581 -31.00 15.72 13.54
CA LEU A 581 -31.85 16.91 13.62
C LEU A 581 -33.31 16.58 13.33
N GLY A 582 -33.59 15.71 12.35
CA GLY A 582 -34.94 15.21 12.07
C GLY A 582 -35.59 14.49 13.25
N VAL A 583 -34.82 13.68 13.99
CA VAL A 583 -35.30 13.02 15.22
C VAL A 583 -35.57 14.04 16.34
N ILE A 584 -34.69 15.03 16.55
CA ILE A 584 -34.94 16.14 17.49
C ILE A 584 -36.23 16.89 17.13
N TYR A 585 -36.48 17.18 15.86
CA TYR A 585 -37.71 17.84 15.39
C TYR A 585 -38.96 16.96 15.59
N GLY A 586 -38.83 15.65 15.39
CA GLY A 586 -39.88 14.67 15.67
C GLY A 586 -40.29 14.69 17.14
N VAL A 587 -39.35 14.44 18.07
CA VAL A 587 -39.63 14.44 19.52
C VAL A 587 -40.18 15.80 19.99
N ALA A 588 -39.67 16.92 19.44
CA ALA A 588 -40.20 18.25 19.73
C ALA A 588 -41.67 18.43 19.30
N ARG A 589 -42.08 17.82 18.18
CA ARG A 589 -43.44 17.84 17.65
C ARG A 589 -44.37 16.87 18.37
N ASP A 590 -43.88 15.70 18.73
CA ASP A 590 -44.68 14.66 19.39
C ASP A 590 -44.98 14.99 20.86
N ALA A 591 -44.16 15.83 21.51
CA ALA A 591 -44.46 16.42 22.81
C ALA A 591 -45.80 17.18 22.85
N VAL A 592 -46.19 17.85 21.76
CA VAL A 592 -47.36 18.75 21.69
C VAL A 592 -48.49 18.23 20.79
N THR A 593 -48.19 17.38 19.82
CA THR A 593 -49.19 16.83 18.87
C THR A 593 -50.41 16.16 19.54
N PRO A 594 -50.29 15.41 20.66
CA PRO A 594 -51.45 14.83 21.35
C PRO A 594 -52.48 15.85 21.85
N LEU A 595 -52.04 17.07 22.23
CA LEU A 595 -52.95 18.15 22.65
C LEU A 595 -53.68 18.75 21.45
N PHE A 596 -52.96 19.04 20.37
CA PHE A 596 -53.56 19.53 19.12
C PHE A 596 -54.56 18.52 18.54
N LYS A 597 -54.28 17.22 18.63
CA LYS A 597 -55.24 16.19 18.22
C LYS A 597 -56.50 16.21 19.09
N ALA A 598 -56.37 16.20 20.42
CA ALA A 598 -57.54 16.27 21.31
C ALA A 598 -58.39 17.53 21.07
N MET A 599 -57.75 18.66 20.72
CA MET A 599 -58.46 19.88 20.35
C MET A 599 -59.20 19.75 19.01
N ILE A 600 -58.59 19.14 17.98
CA ILE A 600 -59.26 18.81 16.72
C ILE A 600 -60.46 17.89 16.95
N ASP A 601 -60.28 16.83 17.74
CA ASP A 601 -61.35 15.85 18.06
C ASP A 601 -62.54 16.54 18.76
N ARG A 602 -62.29 17.52 19.64
CA ARG A 602 -63.34 18.36 20.27
C ARG A 602 -64.00 19.31 19.28
N LEU A 603 -63.24 19.95 18.38
CA LEU A 603 -63.81 20.86 17.39
C LEU A 603 -64.65 20.10 16.35
N GLU A 604 -64.23 18.90 15.93
CA GLU A 604 -65.07 18.00 15.11
C GLU A 604 -66.35 17.61 15.89
N SER A 605 -66.23 17.32 17.20
CA SER A 605 -67.40 17.05 18.07
C SER A 605 -68.37 18.24 18.20
N CYS A 606 -67.89 19.48 18.18
CA CYS A 606 -68.75 20.67 18.16
C CYS A 606 -69.40 20.87 16.78
N ILE A 607 -68.64 20.71 15.69
CA ILE A 607 -69.16 20.82 14.32
C ILE A 607 -70.23 19.76 14.04
N LEU A 608 -70.08 18.53 14.57
CA LEU A 608 -71.05 17.44 14.39
C LEU A 608 -72.46 17.77 14.88
N GLN A 609 -72.60 18.64 15.89
CA GLN A 609 -73.91 19.09 16.42
C GLN A 609 -74.74 19.89 15.41
N ILE A 610 -74.16 20.29 14.26
CA ILE A 610 -74.91 20.85 13.13
C ILE A 610 -75.99 19.89 12.59
N HIS A 611 -75.81 18.57 12.79
CA HIS A 611 -76.79 17.53 12.41
C HIS A 611 -77.92 17.36 13.44
N ASP A 612 -77.76 17.90 14.66
CA ASP A 612 -78.80 17.96 15.68
C ASP A 612 -79.69 19.21 15.54
N GLN A 613 -79.28 20.19 14.71
CA GLN A 613 -80.04 21.42 14.46
C GLN A 613 -81.04 21.27 13.32
N ASN A 614 -82.26 21.79 13.50
CA ASN A 614 -83.28 21.78 12.45
C ASN A 614 -83.08 22.95 11.46
N PHE A 615 -82.39 22.69 10.35
CA PHE A 615 -82.22 23.61 9.21
C PHE A 615 -83.39 23.58 8.19
N GLY A 616 -84.47 22.82 8.47
CA GLY A 616 -85.65 22.71 7.61
C GLY A 616 -86.83 23.60 8.01
N VAL A 617 -86.73 24.41 9.07
CA VAL A 617 -87.87 25.14 9.64
C VAL A 617 -88.39 26.24 8.70
N LEU A 618 -89.62 26.05 8.21
CA LEU A 618 -90.37 27.02 7.41
C LEU A 618 -91.13 28.01 8.32
N GLY A 619 -90.42 29.03 8.82
CA GLY A 619 -91.02 30.08 9.65
C GLY A 619 -90.15 31.34 9.70
N MET A 620 -90.80 32.51 9.75
CA MET A 620 -90.12 33.82 9.75
C MET A 620 -89.30 34.05 11.03
N ASP A 621 -89.84 33.61 12.18
CA ASP A 621 -89.20 33.79 13.49
C ASP A 621 -87.82 33.10 13.55
N ALA A 622 -87.69 31.93 12.91
CA ALA A 622 -86.43 31.18 12.83
C ALA A 622 -85.32 31.88 12.01
N ALA A 623 -85.66 32.96 11.29
CA ALA A 623 -84.72 33.85 10.61
C ALA A 623 -84.52 35.20 11.33
N MET A 624 -85.38 35.54 12.31
CA MET A 624 -85.28 36.75 13.13
C MET A 624 -84.42 36.57 14.38
N ASP A 625 -84.21 35.33 14.84
CA ASP A 625 -83.18 35.01 15.84
C ASP A 625 -81.81 35.51 15.34
N ASN A 626 -81.28 36.54 15.99
CA ASN A 626 -80.04 37.22 15.57
C ASN A 626 -78.77 36.59 16.14
N ASN A 627 -78.90 35.54 16.95
CA ASN A 627 -77.78 34.86 17.62
C ASN A 627 -77.06 33.87 16.70
N ALA A 628 -75.88 33.44 17.14
CA ALA A 628 -75.14 32.30 16.61
C ALA A 628 -75.93 30.99 16.80
N SER A 629 -75.64 29.96 15.99
CA SER A 629 -76.10 28.61 16.34
C SER A 629 -75.40 28.13 17.62
N PRO A 630 -76.07 27.37 18.52
CA PRO A 630 -75.53 27.05 19.84
C PRO A 630 -74.22 26.23 19.78
N TYR A 631 -74.05 25.40 18.75
CA TYR A 631 -72.80 24.67 18.51
C TYR A 631 -71.64 25.58 18.04
N MET A 632 -71.95 26.70 17.38
CA MET A 632 -70.97 27.69 16.94
C MET A 632 -70.51 28.56 18.12
N GLU A 633 -71.42 28.91 19.05
CA GLU A 633 -71.00 29.52 20.32
C GLU A 633 -70.07 28.60 21.11
N GLU A 634 -70.38 27.29 21.20
CA GLU A 634 -69.55 26.33 21.92
C GLU A 634 -68.19 26.11 21.24
N LEU A 635 -68.16 26.09 19.91
CA LEU A 635 -66.93 26.10 19.11
C LEU A 635 -66.10 27.36 19.40
N GLN A 636 -66.72 28.54 19.42
CA GLN A 636 -66.05 29.81 19.72
C GLN A 636 -65.48 29.83 21.15
N LYS A 637 -66.27 29.37 22.15
CA LYS A 637 -65.82 29.22 23.56
C LYS A 637 -64.62 28.27 23.66
N CYS A 638 -64.68 27.11 23.01
CA CYS A 638 -63.57 26.16 22.94
C CYS A 638 -62.32 26.78 22.29
N VAL A 639 -62.45 27.41 21.12
CA VAL A 639 -61.33 28.03 20.39
C VAL A 639 -60.70 29.17 21.19
N LEU A 640 -61.51 30.06 21.78
CA LEU A 640 -61.03 31.19 22.58
C LEU A 640 -60.29 30.69 23.83
N HIS A 641 -60.86 29.72 24.56
CA HIS A 641 -60.20 29.08 25.70
C HIS A 641 -58.85 28.46 25.30
N PHE A 642 -58.81 27.76 24.17
CA PHE A 642 -57.56 27.16 23.68
C PHE A 642 -56.51 28.22 23.30
N ARG A 643 -56.95 29.36 22.77
CA ARG A 643 -56.09 30.51 22.47
C ARG A 643 -55.54 31.17 23.72
N THR A 644 -56.36 31.37 24.76
CA THR A 644 -55.96 32.06 26.00
C THR A 644 -55.11 31.20 26.92
N GLU A 645 -55.39 29.89 27.05
CA GLU A 645 -54.65 29.00 27.97
C GLU A 645 -53.46 28.29 27.31
N PHE A 646 -53.61 27.73 26.10
CA PHE A 646 -52.56 26.87 25.53
C PHE A 646 -51.69 27.61 24.51
N LEU A 647 -52.30 28.28 23.53
CA LEU A 647 -51.53 28.95 22.47
C LEU A 647 -50.78 30.20 22.95
N SER A 648 -51.25 30.87 24.01
CA SER A 648 -50.54 31.96 24.67
C SER A 648 -49.20 31.53 25.28
N ARG A 649 -49.08 30.26 25.68
CA ARG A 649 -47.89 29.66 26.31
C ARG A 649 -46.98 28.95 25.30
N LEU A 650 -47.56 28.45 24.20
CA LEU A 650 -46.83 27.76 23.12
C LEU A 650 -46.22 28.70 22.08
N LEU A 651 -46.92 29.78 21.69
CA LEU A 651 -46.49 30.68 20.62
C LEU A 651 -45.48 31.73 21.13
N PRO A 652 -44.42 32.06 20.36
CA PRO A 652 -43.52 33.16 20.70
C PRO A 652 -44.26 34.50 20.82
N SER A 653 -43.78 35.38 21.69
CA SER A 653 -44.18 36.79 21.67
C SER A 653 -43.83 37.47 20.33
N SER A 654 -44.63 38.46 19.96
CA SER A 654 -44.76 39.03 18.60
C SER A 654 -43.45 39.38 17.87
N ALA A 655 -42.37 39.71 18.60
CA ALA A 655 -41.06 40.05 18.03
C ALA A 655 -40.47 38.99 17.08
N ASN A 656 -40.77 37.70 17.28
CA ASN A 656 -40.15 36.59 16.52
C ASN A 656 -41.02 36.04 15.37
N ALA A 657 -42.11 36.71 15.00
CA ALA A 657 -43.17 36.19 14.11
C ALA A 657 -42.79 35.91 12.64
N ARG A 658 -41.49 35.93 12.27
CA ARG A 658 -41.00 35.65 10.91
C ARG A 658 -40.46 34.22 10.70
N ILE A 659 -40.30 33.44 11.75
CA ILE A 659 -39.78 32.06 11.67
C ILE A 659 -40.95 31.09 11.91
N GLU A 660 -41.20 30.18 10.96
CA GLU A 660 -42.21 29.13 11.16
C GLU A 660 -41.73 28.14 12.23
N THR A 661 -42.57 27.95 13.24
CA THR A 661 -42.37 27.05 14.38
C THR A 661 -43.24 25.80 14.24
N ILE A 662 -42.89 24.73 14.96
CA ILE A 662 -43.70 23.52 15.10
C ILE A 662 -45.13 23.88 15.55
N CYS A 663 -45.24 24.78 16.52
CA CYS A 663 -46.53 25.20 17.07
C CYS A 663 -47.36 26.00 16.06
N THR A 664 -46.76 26.94 15.31
CA THR A 664 -47.48 27.67 14.24
C THR A 664 -47.90 26.74 13.10
N GLN A 665 -47.09 25.73 12.75
CA GLN A 665 -47.44 24.74 11.74
C GLN A 665 -48.63 23.86 12.21
N LEU A 666 -48.63 23.41 13.47
CA LEU A 666 -49.74 22.66 14.05
C LEU A 666 -51.02 23.51 14.17
N VAL A 667 -50.92 24.79 14.54
CA VAL A 667 -52.06 25.73 14.54
C VAL A 667 -52.62 25.96 13.14
N ARG A 668 -51.76 26.18 12.13
CA ARG A 668 -52.16 26.30 10.71
C ARG A 668 -52.91 25.05 10.24
N ASN A 669 -52.39 23.86 10.55
CA ASN A 669 -53.00 22.58 10.18
C ASN A 669 -54.35 22.36 10.90
N MET A 670 -54.46 22.72 12.18
CA MET A 670 -55.70 22.65 12.95
C MET A 670 -56.76 23.61 12.37
N ALA A 671 -56.41 24.87 12.10
CA ALA A 671 -57.30 25.85 11.50
C ALA A 671 -57.80 25.39 10.11
N ALA A 672 -56.90 24.86 9.27
CA ALA A 672 -57.26 24.25 7.98
C ALA A 672 -58.23 23.06 8.13
N ARG A 673 -57.98 22.14 9.07
CA ARG A 673 -58.86 20.98 9.34
C ARG A 673 -60.25 21.42 9.81
N VAL A 674 -60.33 22.44 10.66
CA VAL A 674 -61.61 23.00 11.15
C VAL A 674 -62.47 23.53 9.99
N LEU A 675 -61.88 24.26 9.04
CA LEU A 675 -62.62 24.75 7.85
C LEU A 675 -63.07 23.60 6.93
N ILE A 676 -62.20 22.60 6.69
CA ILE A 676 -62.55 21.40 5.90
C ILE A 676 -63.73 20.67 6.53
N LEU A 677 -63.71 20.47 7.84
CA LEU A 677 -64.76 19.77 8.59
C LEU A 677 -66.08 20.53 8.55
N PHE A 678 -66.06 21.84 8.78
CA PHE A 678 -67.28 22.64 8.71
C PHE A 678 -67.91 22.56 7.32
N VAL A 679 -67.14 22.81 6.25
CA VAL A 679 -67.66 22.78 4.87
C VAL A 679 -68.17 21.38 4.50
N ARG A 680 -67.48 20.31 4.93
CA ARG A 680 -67.95 18.92 4.80
C ARG A 680 -69.31 18.74 5.48
N HIS A 681 -69.42 19.04 6.77
CA HIS A 681 -70.66 18.77 7.51
C HIS A 681 -71.82 19.69 7.09
N ALA A 682 -71.54 20.94 6.73
CA ALA A 682 -72.52 21.86 6.12
C ALA A 682 -73.08 21.32 4.79
N SER A 683 -72.23 20.73 3.93
CA SER A 683 -72.68 20.08 2.69
C SER A 683 -73.51 18.81 2.89
N LEU A 684 -73.52 18.24 4.10
CA LEU A 684 -74.32 17.07 4.45
C LEU A 684 -75.67 17.42 5.09
N VAL A 685 -75.94 18.70 5.40
CA VAL A 685 -77.19 19.14 6.03
C VAL A 685 -78.37 19.03 5.06
N ARG A 686 -79.41 18.32 5.48
CA ARG A 686 -80.66 18.12 4.73
C ARG A 686 -81.81 17.81 5.70
N PRO A 687 -83.02 18.38 5.52
CA PRO A 687 -83.37 19.44 4.56
C PRO A 687 -82.74 20.79 4.91
N LEU A 688 -82.62 21.68 3.91
CA LEU A 688 -82.03 23.01 4.04
C LEU A 688 -82.98 24.06 3.44
N SER A 689 -83.74 24.76 4.30
CA SER A 689 -84.66 25.84 3.90
C SER A 689 -83.93 27.17 3.64
N GLU A 690 -84.62 28.19 3.11
CA GLU A 690 -84.02 29.53 2.93
C GLU A 690 -83.58 30.17 4.26
N SER A 691 -84.39 30.03 5.32
CA SER A 691 -84.02 30.38 6.70
C SER A 691 -82.80 29.59 7.18
N GLY A 692 -82.73 28.29 6.85
CA GLY A 692 -81.56 27.44 7.10
C GLY A 692 -80.29 27.91 6.38
N LYS A 693 -80.39 28.34 5.11
CA LYS A 693 -79.26 28.92 4.36
C LYS A 693 -78.76 30.22 4.99
N LEU A 694 -79.66 31.10 5.42
CA LEU A 694 -79.30 32.35 6.10
C LEU A 694 -78.56 32.08 7.43
N ARG A 695 -79.04 31.11 8.22
CA ARG A 695 -78.36 30.65 9.45
C ARG A 695 -76.97 30.08 9.15
N MET A 696 -76.88 29.14 8.20
CA MET A 696 -75.60 28.57 7.73
C MET A 696 -74.62 29.68 7.28
N ALA A 697 -75.10 30.70 6.58
CA ALA A 697 -74.29 31.83 6.12
C ALA A 697 -73.87 32.80 7.25
N ARG A 698 -74.52 32.76 8.42
CA ARG A 698 -74.05 33.40 9.67
C ARG A 698 -72.99 32.52 10.35
N ASP A 699 -73.29 31.24 10.55
CA ASP A 699 -72.38 30.26 11.18
C ASP A 699 -71.01 30.24 10.47
N MET A 700 -71.01 30.31 9.13
CA MET A 700 -69.79 30.43 8.31
C MET A 700 -68.99 31.72 8.56
N ALA A 701 -69.66 32.84 8.83
CA ALA A 701 -69.03 34.13 9.10
C ALA A 701 -68.42 34.16 10.51
N GLU A 702 -69.12 33.59 11.48
CA GLU A 702 -68.67 33.44 12.85
C GLU A 702 -67.47 32.49 12.94
N LEU A 703 -67.46 31.42 12.13
CA LEU A 703 -66.29 30.55 11.99
C LEU A 703 -65.10 31.26 11.33
N GLU A 704 -65.34 31.97 10.22
CA GLU A 704 -64.32 32.78 9.52
C GLU A 704 -63.65 33.78 10.49
N LEU A 705 -64.47 34.50 11.27
CA LEU A 705 -64.02 35.44 12.30
C LEU A 705 -63.26 34.74 13.44
N THR A 706 -63.82 33.65 13.98
CA THR A 706 -63.27 32.90 15.11
C THR A 706 -61.91 32.29 14.78
N VAL A 707 -61.77 31.65 13.62
CA VAL A 707 -60.51 31.07 13.16
C VAL A 707 -59.48 32.18 12.89
N GLY A 708 -59.88 33.25 12.19
CA GLY A 708 -59.00 34.38 11.84
C GLY A 708 -58.44 35.14 13.05
N GLN A 709 -59.29 35.42 14.05
CA GLN A 709 -58.88 36.15 15.25
C GLN A 709 -58.15 35.28 16.29
N SER A 710 -58.58 34.02 16.47
CA SER A 710 -58.15 33.21 17.61
C SER A 710 -57.21 32.06 17.27
N LEU A 711 -57.13 31.60 16.01
CA LEU A 711 -56.24 30.51 15.60
C LEU A 711 -55.15 30.98 14.63
N PHE A 712 -55.52 31.34 13.40
CA PHE A 712 -54.57 31.58 12.32
C PHE A 712 -55.17 32.50 11.23
N PRO A 713 -54.40 33.41 10.62
CA PRO A 713 -54.85 34.25 9.50
C PRO A 713 -55.44 33.38 8.38
N VAL A 714 -56.73 33.55 8.09
CA VAL A 714 -57.49 32.65 7.20
C VAL A 714 -57.02 32.73 5.74
N GLU A 715 -56.51 33.89 5.33
CA GLU A 715 -55.94 34.16 4.02
C GLU A 715 -54.74 33.25 3.73
N GLN A 716 -53.99 32.89 4.77
CA GLN A 716 -52.82 32.00 4.69
C GLN A 716 -53.16 30.50 4.76
N LEU A 717 -54.44 30.12 4.89
CA LEU A 717 -54.86 28.71 4.88
C LEU A 717 -55.00 28.13 3.47
N GLY A 718 -55.16 28.97 2.45
CA GLY A 718 -55.23 28.54 1.05
C GLY A 718 -56.55 27.84 0.69
N ALA A 719 -56.48 26.62 0.15
CA ALA A 719 -57.66 25.93 -0.41
C ALA A 719 -58.83 25.72 0.60
N PRO A 720 -58.62 25.33 1.87
CA PRO A 720 -59.69 25.28 2.87
C PRO A 720 -60.45 26.60 3.08
N TYR A 721 -59.76 27.74 2.99
CA TYR A 721 -60.40 29.05 3.09
C TYR A 721 -61.14 29.42 1.80
N ARG A 722 -60.55 29.15 0.62
CA ARG A 722 -61.24 29.31 -0.67
C ARG A 722 -62.53 28.48 -0.73
N ALA A 723 -62.51 27.23 -0.24
CA ALA A 723 -63.69 26.39 -0.13
C ALA A 723 -64.78 27.00 0.77
N LEU A 724 -64.43 27.52 1.96
CA LEU A 724 -65.39 28.23 2.83
C LEU A 724 -65.99 29.46 2.09
N ARG A 725 -65.15 30.26 1.45
CA ARG A 725 -65.55 31.47 0.71
C ARG A 725 -66.41 31.20 -0.52
N ALA A 726 -66.19 30.07 -1.21
CA ALA A 726 -66.96 29.65 -2.37
C ALA A 726 -68.28 28.96 -2.00
N PHE A 727 -68.31 28.19 -0.90
CA PHE A 727 -69.54 27.52 -0.44
C PHE A 727 -70.62 28.51 0.00
N ARG A 728 -70.22 29.63 0.63
CA ARG A 728 -71.14 30.64 1.21
C ARG A 728 -72.09 31.30 0.20
N PRO A 729 -71.66 31.77 -0.98
CA PRO A 729 -72.58 32.19 -2.04
C PRO A 729 -73.23 30.99 -2.76
N LEU A 730 -72.55 29.84 -2.87
CA LEU A 730 -73.06 28.69 -3.60
C LEU A 730 -74.38 28.13 -3.03
N ILE A 731 -74.57 28.14 -1.70
CA ILE A 731 -75.84 27.65 -1.10
C ILE A 731 -77.07 28.42 -1.60
N PHE A 732 -76.92 29.71 -1.97
CA PHE A 732 -77.99 30.57 -2.49
C PHE A 732 -78.17 30.49 -4.02
N LEU A 733 -77.16 30.05 -4.79
CA LEU A 733 -77.29 29.91 -6.24
C LEU A 733 -78.39 28.91 -6.63
N GLU A 734 -79.16 29.22 -7.67
CA GLU A 734 -80.12 28.28 -8.26
C GLU A 734 -79.44 27.03 -8.83
N THR A 735 -80.17 25.91 -8.88
CA THR A 735 -79.64 24.63 -9.45
C THR A 735 -79.34 24.75 -10.95
N SER A 736 -80.10 25.57 -11.69
CA SER A 736 -79.89 25.95 -13.09
C SER A 736 -78.53 26.61 -13.34
N GLN A 737 -78.10 27.47 -12.41
CA GLN A 737 -76.91 28.31 -12.55
C GLN A 737 -75.62 27.64 -12.03
N LEU A 738 -75.75 26.48 -11.38
CA LEU A 738 -74.64 25.84 -10.67
C LEU A 738 -73.55 25.33 -11.62
N ALA A 739 -73.93 24.69 -12.73
CA ALA A 739 -73.00 24.01 -13.65
C ALA A 739 -71.98 24.94 -14.31
N SER A 740 -72.34 26.21 -14.51
CA SER A 740 -71.49 27.26 -15.11
C SER A 740 -70.80 28.16 -14.07
N SER A 741 -70.97 27.89 -12.78
CA SER A 741 -70.47 28.77 -11.72
C SER A 741 -68.95 28.58 -11.50
N PRO A 742 -68.14 29.65 -11.51
CA PRO A 742 -66.70 29.53 -11.25
C PRO A 742 -66.39 29.07 -9.82
N LEU A 743 -67.35 29.20 -8.89
CA LEU A 743 -67.23 28.75 -7.49
C LEU A 743 -66.94 27.24 -7.37
N LEU A 744 -67.29 26.45 -8.38
CA LEU A 744 -66.99 25.01 -8.39
C LEU A 744 -65.49 24.70 -8.47
N GLN A 745 -64.65 25.64 -8.92
CA GLN A 745 -63.19 25.45 -9.02
C GLN A 745 -62.48 25.57 -7.66
N ASP A 746 -63.07 26.28 -6.71
CA ASP A 746 -62.55 26.48 -5.35
C ASP A 746 -63.08 25.46 -4.32
N LEU A 747 -63.89 24.48 -4.78
CA LEU A 747 -64.58 23.51 -3.93
C LEU A 747 -64.20 22.07 -4.29
N PRO A 748 -63.91 21.20 -3.29
CA PRO A 748 -63.78 19.76 -3.52
C PRO A 748 -65.06 19.16 -4.12
N LEU A 749 -64.93 18.22 -5.06
CA LEU A 749 -66.09 17.63 -5.73
C LEU A 749 -67.02 16.94 -4.73
N ASN A 750 -66.47 16.29 -3.71
CA ASN A 750 -67.27 15.63 -2.68
C ASN A 750 -68.19 16.61 -1.92
N VAL A 751 -67.78 17.86 -1.68
CA VAL A 751 -68.62 18.92 -1.07
C VAL A 751 -69.74 19.32 -2.03
N ILE A 752 -69.44 19.52 -3.31
CA ILE A 752 -70.42 19.91 -4.34
C ILE A 752 -71.51 18.83 -4.49
N LEU A 753 -71.09 17.56 -4.61
CA LEU A 753 -72.00 16.43 -4.78
C LEU A 753 -72.85 16.17 -3.52
N HIS A 754 -72.31 16.34 -2.31
CA HIS A 754 -73.09 16.16 -1.09
C HIS A 754 -74.12 17.27 -0.91
N HIS A 755 -73.74 18.53 -1.15
CA HIS A 755 -74.68 19.66 -1.11
C HIS A 755 -75.82 19.51 -2.11
N LEU A 756 -75.60 18.90 -3.28
CA LEU A 756 -76.64 18.67 -4.27
C LEU A 756 -77.79 17.78 -3.75
N TYR A 757 -77.56 16.86 -2.80
CA TYR A 757 -78.66 16.11 -2.17
C TYR A 757 -79.62 17.01 -1.37
N SER A 758 -79.15 18.13 -0.80
CA SER A 758 -80.03 19.09 -0.09
C SER A 758 -81.09 19.72 -1.01
N ARG A 759 -80.86 19.68 -2.34
CA ARG A 759 -81.72 20.22 -3.39
C ARG A 759 -82.58 19.15 -4.09
N GLY A 760 -82.35 17.88 -3.80
CA GLY A 760 -83.05 16.74 -4.41
C GLY A 760 -84.28 16.31 -3.63
N PRO A 761 -85.23 15.57 -4.26
CA PRO A 761 -86.38 14.99 -3.58
C PRO A 761 -85.94 13.92 -2.57
N ASP A 762 -86.66 13.75 -1.47
CA ASP A 762 -86.27 12.88 -0.34
C ASP A 762 -86.03 11.41 -0.71
N GLU A 763 -86.61 10.97 -1.83
CA GLU A 763 -86.43 9.64 -2.44
C GLU A 763 -84.99 9.36 -2.90
N LEU A 764 -84.25 10.42 -3.28
CA LEU A 764 -82.84 10.40 -3.63
C LEU A 764 -82.02 10.43 -2.34
N LEU A 765 -81.85 9.26 -1.72
CA LEU A 765 -81.07 9.09 -0.49
C LEU A 765 -79.57 9.39 -0.74
N SER A 766 -78.92 10.09 0.18
CA SER A 766 -77.46 10.27 0.15
C SER A 766 -76.72 8.97 0.48
N PRO A 767 -75.41 8.83 0.17
CA PRO A 767 -74.67 7.60 0.47
C PRO A 767 -74.62 7.28 1.98
N MET A 768 -74.58 8.33 2.81
CA MET A 768 -74.72 8.23 4.27
C MET A 768 -76.08 7.63 4.67
N GLN A 769 -77.18 8.15 4.10
CA GLN A 769 -78.55 7.67 4.36
C GLN A 769 -78.76 6.23 3.84
N ARG A 770 -78.31 5.92 2.62
CA ARG A 770 -78.37 4.56 2.02
C ARG A 770 -77.71 3.52 2.92
N ASN A 771 -76.51 3.84 3.40
CA ASN A 771 -75.68 2.91 4.16
C ASN A 771 -75.94 2.95 5.68
N LYS A 772 -76.89 3.78 6.14
CA LYS A 772 -77.27 3.97 7.55
C LYS A 772 -76.08 4.36 8.46
N LEU A 773 -75.14 5.14 7.93
CA LEU A 773 -73.96 5.61 8.65
C LEU A 773 -74.28 6.88 9.45
N THR A 774 -73.66 7.04 10.63
CA THR A 774 -73.74 8.30 11.38
C THR A 774 -72.88 9.39 10.70
N PRO A 775 -73.15 10.70 10.94
CA PRO A 775 -72.33 11.78 10.37
C PRO A 775 -70.84 11.68 10.72
N LEU A 776 -70.50 11.20 11.92
CA LEU A 776 -69.11 10.91 12.33
C LEU A 776 -68.52 9.73 11.55
N GLN A 777 -69.23 8.60 11.46
CA GLN A 777 -68.78 7.45 10.66
C GLN A 777 -68.57 7.83 9.19
N TYR A 778 -69.43 8.69 8.65
CA TYR A 778 -69.31 9.16 7.28
C TYR A 778 -68.16 10.18 7.10
N SER A 779 -67.90 11.07 8.06
CA SER A 779 -66.72 11.94 8.07
C SER A 779 -65.41 11.13 8.02
N LEU A 780 -65.30 10.14 8.92
CA LEU A 780 -64.14 9.24 8.99
C LEU A 780 -64.00 8.38 7.71
N TRP A 781 -65.12 7.95 7.11
CA TRP A 781 -65.09 7.26 5.82
C TRP A 781 -64.59 8.18 4.70
N LEU A 782 -65.08 9.42 4.61
CA LEU A 782 -64.63 10.42 3.63
C LEU A 782 -63.14 10.79 3.77
N ASP A 783 -62.56 10.74 4.97
CA ASP A 783 -61.11 10.88 5.16
C ASP A 783 -60.30 9.65 4.73
N SER A 784 -60.92 8.46 4.71
CA SER A 784 -60.26 7.19 4.33
C SER A 784 -60.28 6.90 2.82
N GLN A 785 -61.07 7.64 2.04
CA GLN A 785 -61.36 7.32 0.63
C GLN A 785 -60.91 8.43 -0.33
N GLY A 786 -60.30 8.03 -1.45
CA GLY A 786 -60.10 8.92 -2.59
C GLY A 786 -61.40 9.25 -3.33
N GLU A 787 -61.43 10.38 -4.02
CA GLU A 787 -62.63 10.92 -4.68
C GLU A 787 -63.27 9.95 -5.70
N ASP A 788 -62.47 9.09 -6.34
CA ASP A 788 -62.95 7.99 -7.20
C ASP A 788 -63.96 7.06 -6.49
N GLN A 789 -63.74 6.75 -5.21
CA GLN A 789 -64.59 5.85 -4.42
C GLN A 789 -65.79 6.60 -3.84
N ILE A 790 -65.61 7.88 -3.47
CA ILE A 790 -66.70 8.77 -3.05
C ILE A 790 -67.71 8.93 -4.21
N TRP A 791 -67.22 9.17 -5.43
CA TRP A 791 -68.07 9.25 -6.62
C TRP A 791 -68.79 7.94 -6.92
N LYS A 792 -68.17 6.76 -6.78
CA LYS A 792 -68.89 5.48 -6.92
C LYS A 792 -70.04 5.34 -5.92
N GLY A 793 -69.85 5.78 -4.67
CA GLY A 793 -70.91 5.79 -3.66
C GLY A 793 -72.08 6.71 -4.04
N VAL A 794 -71.77 7.93 -4.52
CA VAL A 794 -72.75 8.89 -5.05
C VAL A 794 -73.47 8.32 -6.27
N LYS A 795 -72.74 7.81 -7.26
CA LYS A 795 -73.30 7.20 -8.47
C LYS A 795 -74.25 6.05 -8.14
N ALA A 796 -73.90 5.15 -7.23
CA ALA A 796 -74.78 4.06 -6.83
C ALA A 796 -76.14 4.56 -6.30
N THR A 797 -76.17 5.64 -5.50
CA THR A 797 -77.44 6.25 -5.06
C THR A 797 -78.22 6.95 -6.17
N LEU A 798 -77.54 7.50 -7.18
CA LEU A 798 -78.18 8.05 -8.38
C LEU A 798 -78.80 6.93 -9.22
N ASP A 799 -78.09 5.80 -9.40
CA ASP A 799 -78.59 4.62 -10.11
C ASP A 799 -79.82 4.00 -9.40
N ASP A 800 -79.79 3.86 -8.07
CA ASP A 800 -80.96 3.44 -7.25
C ASP A 800 -82.17 4.36 -7.45
N TYR A 801 -81.97 5.68 -7.44
CA TYR A 801 -83.04 6.66 -7.68
C TYR A 801 -83.59 6.54 -9.11
N ALA A 802 -82.71 6.37 -10.11
CA ALA A 802 -83.13 6.20 -11.50
C ALA A 802 -83.97 4.93 -11.71
N VAL A 803 -83.67 3.84 -11.01
CA VAL A 803 -84.51 2.63 -11.00
C VAL A 803 -85.89 2.91 -10.39
N LYS A 804 -85.95 3.60 -9.23
CA LYS A 804 -87.23 3.96 -8.57
C LYS A 804 -88.13 4.82 -9.47
N VAL A 805 -87.59 5.87 -10.07
CA VAL A 805 -88.32 6.76 -11.00
C VAL A 805 -88.87 5.95 -12.19
N ARG A 806 -88.01 5.15 -12.86
CA ARG A 806 -88.43 4.31 -13.99
C ARG A 806 -89.49 3.27 -13.61
N SER A 807 -89.43 2.71 -12.40
CA SER A 807 -90.42 1.72 -11.92
C SER A 807 -91.82 2.29 -11.68
N ARG A 808 -91.97 3.62 -11.60
CA ARG A 808 -93.27 4.31 -11.55
C ARG A 808 -93.83 4.70 -12.92
N GLY A 809 -93.03 4.60 -13.97
CA GLY A 809 -93.37 5.07 -15.31
C GLY A 809 -93.06 6.55 -15.58
N ASP A 810 -92.52 7.26 -14.58
CA ASP A 810 -92.09 8.65 -14.69
C ASP A 810 -90.96 8.80 -15.73
N LYS A 811 -91.06 9.80 -16.60
CA LYS A 811 -90.03 10.11 -17.63
C LYS A 811 -89.13 11.29 -17.26
N GLU A 812 -89.54 12.08 -16.28
CA GLU A 812 -88.83 13.27 -15.83
C GLU A 812 -88.07 12.97 -14.53
N PHE A 813 -86.78 13.32 -14.49
CA PHE A 813 -85.96 13.23 -13.30
C PHE A 813 -85.84 14.63 -12.67
N SER A 814 -85.68 14.70 -11.35
CA SER A 814 -85.32 15.95 -10.68
C SER A 814 -84.10 16.60 -11.36
N PRO A 815 -84.06 17.93 -11.59
CA PRO A 815 -82.95 18.61 -12.28
C PRO A 815 -81.59 18.44 -11.60
N VAL A 816 -81.57 18.02 -10.33
CA VAL A 816 -80.36 17.62 -9.59
C VAL A 816 -79.72 16.34 -10.15
N TYR A 817 -80.51 15.37 -10.60
CA TYR A 817 -80.02 14.08 -11.10
C TYR A 817 -79.07 14.19 -12.32
N PRO A 818 -79.45 14.83 -13.45
CA PRO A 818 -78.55 14.96 -14.60
C PRO A 818 -77.34 15.84 -14.27
N LEU A 819 -77.52 16.87 -13.43
CA LEU A 819 -76.44 17.75 -12.98
C LEU A 819 -75.36 16.99 -12.18
N MET A 820 -75.75 16.13 -11.25
CA MET A 820 -74.81 15.29 -10.50
C MET A 820 -74.09 14.27 -11.38
N ILE A 821 -74.79 13.69 -12.36
CA ILE A 821 -74.19 12.77 -13.36
C ILE A 821 -73.16 13.51 -14.24
N GLN A 822 -73.48 14.72 -14.71
CA GLN A 822 -72.57 15.55 -15.50
C GLN A 822 -71.30 15.91 -14.72
N LEU A 823 -71.45 16.46 -13.51
CA LEU A 823 -70.33 16.89 -12.68
C LEU A 823 -69.42 15.70 -12.31
N GLY A 824 -69.98 14.59 -11.82
CA GLY A 824 -69.19 13.43 -11.43
C GLY A 824 -68.52 12.69 -12.60
N SER A 825 -69.15 12.62 -13.78
CA SER A 825 -68.53 12.02 -14.97
C SER A 825 -67.37 12.87 -15.51
N SER A 826 -67.56 14.18 -15.66
CA SER A 826 -66.51 15.09 -16.16
C SER A 826 -65.25 15.10 -15.26
N PHE A 827 -65.42 14.90 -13.96
CA PHE A 827 -64.31 14.77 -13.03
C PHE A 827 -63.54 13.45 -13.22
N LEU A 828 -64.23 12.34 -13.48
CA LEU A 828 -63.59 11.05 -13.73
C LEU A 828 -62.69 11.09 -14.98
N GLU A 829 -63.12 11.82 -16.02
CA GLU A 829 -62.35 12.06 -17.24
C GLU A 829 -61.08 12.89 -16.94
N ASN A 830 -61.21 13.99 -16.18
CA ASN A 830 -60.08 14.82 -15.76
C ASN A 830 -59.06 14.05 -14.89
N VAL A 831 -59.51 13.24 -13.92
CA VAL A 831 -58.63 12.43 -13.06
C VAL A 831 -57.94 11.31 -13.85
N GLN A 832 -58.59 10.72 -14.85
CA GLN A 832 -57.95 9.73 -15.73
C GLN A 832 -56.95 10.36 -16.71
N GLY A 833 -57.18 11.60 -17.13
CA GLY A 833 -56.17 12.41 -17.84
C GLY A 833 -54.94 12.69 -16.97
N SER A 834 -55.16 13.22 -15.76
CA SER A 834 -54.08 13.60 -14.83
C SER A 834 -53.35 12.43 -14.14
N ARG A 835 -53.69 11.17 -14.44
CA ARG A 835 -52.93 9.96 -14.07
C ARG A 835 -52.21 9.30 -15.25
N ARG A 836 -52.26 9.93 -16.44
CA ARG A 836 -51.56 9.50 -17.67
C ARG A 836 -50.49 10.48 -18.13
N ALA A 837 -50.33 11.58 -17.39
CA ALA A 837 -49.19 12.50 -17.42
C ALA A 837 -48.46 12.41 -16.08
#